data_AF-A0A3A8GN38-F1
#
_entry.id   AF-A0A3A8GN38-F1
#
_cell.length_a   1.000
_cell.length_b   1.000
_cell.length_c   1.000
_cell.angle_alpha   90.00
_cell.angle_beta   90.00
_cell.angle_gamma   90.00
#
_symmetry.space_group_name_H-M   'P 1'
#
loop_
_entity.id
_entity.type
_entity.pdbx_description
1 polymer ?
#
loop_
_entity_poly.entity_id
_entity_poly.type
_entity_poly.pdbx_seq_one_letter_code
_entity_poly.pdbx_strand_id
1 'polypeptide(L)'
;MSFRAFVEQVRSRSDITAVVGAHVELRPSGSTLKGLSPFHPEKTPSFVVWPTTQTWHDFSNGGSLGGDVFTFVQEREKVDFKEAVFRLAGRAGISLPAPHDESHARELEALVERRDVERLLTAAADYYHRHLPANIREESFKQHYGFTDEVVDSFKLGWADGGLFAHLREGMGASREAALKTGLFVQLPGGHVEDFFRERLVFPYWKDGRVVYFIARATQYTGDEEWEKAKYKKLLTHSERHPYVSPTVRNDYFYNEDAARKADTLLITEGVTDCISAMQAGIPCLSPATTRFRKQDIPRLLNLTRDARRVVICNDAEASGAGEAGARETAAALWAEGREACVALLPRPQGTEKVDVNALVASQGAATLHEVLGRARAYPEYLLDGIPESAPKADLDKALAPLLASLQQCTAVRADVVLDAISAKFGLRRRALNANLKGVVAEKEAAATAQRRASAARPEINVGNRQLWAIVTEARQAVVQANERRMRAASTQGFANEAAPLFVRGNALVQLAQPEKEAPILSEMTEAAVYGVLLREATWVTEVEGRPHSVFPPKDVARDFLAYPPPGLPPVEAVITTPVFGQDGKLLLTPGLHPEDRLWLEPTPALHLGAVSERPTPEEVAAARALFFDDVFVDFPFAHPSDKAHALAAVLLPFVRRMIEGCTPLHVVEAPAVGSGKGLLCDLVSWVATGRAFAIGTLPENEEEIRKTLTAELALARPLILLDNANEKATLSSAALAAMLTSTSWTDRLLGKTQKLTLPNTAMWMLTGNNPKLSKDIARRSVRIRIDPKLDRAWTRSRFKHDPIILWVKEHRSELVRAALTLVQAWIAAGRPLGRERLGSFEHWAAVMGGLLKVAGVEGFLGNLDELYANADVEGESWREFVQSWWAAHGTAEVLVSSLNELCEKDELMLQVRGEGGSRSQQSRLGRALQTARDRVFGDLRVVVRNQDRKKRTMYALQKLAGEPEVNTVVTGPKEIHFHRNHRGPEDHPVIPRRFSARADSA
;
A
#
# COMPACT_ATOMS: atom_id res chain seq x y z
N MET A 1 12.44 -9.50 -12.05
CA MET A 1 11.28 -9.89 -12.90
C MET A 1 10.11 -10.08 -11.96
N SER A 2 8.91 -9.55 -12.25
CA SER A 2 7.74 -9.82 -11.41
C SER A 2 7.36 -11.30 -11.48
N PHE A 3 6.72 -11.83 -10.45
CA PHE A 3 6.26 -13.22 -10.46
C PHE A 3 5.26 -13.45 -11.60
N ARG A 4 4.44 -12.44 -11.91
CA ARG A 4 3.57 -12.45 -13.10
C ARG A 4 4.34 -12.63 -14.42
N ALA A 5 5.45 -11.91 -14.61
CA ALA A 5 6.27 -12.06 -15.80
C ALA A 5 6.96 -13.43 -15.85
N PHE A 6 7.33 -13.99 -14.68
CA PHE A 6 7.84 -15.36 -14.58
C PHE A 6 6.79 -16.40 -14.99
N VAL A 7 5.56 -16.34 -14.45
CA VAL A 7 4.47 -17.26 -14.85
C VAL A 7 4.21 -17.20 -16.35
N GLU A 8 4.22 -16.00 -16.93
CA GLU A 8 3.99 -15.85 -18.38
C GLU A 8 5.16 -16.37 -19.21
N GLN A 9 6.40 -16.24 -18.72
CA GLN A 9 7.56 -16.87 -19.31
C GLN A 9 7.42 -18.40 -19.30
N VAL A 10 7.00 -18.98 -18.17
CA VAL A 10 6.73 -20.43 -18.05
C VAL A 10 5.63 -20.86 -19.02
N ARG A 11 4.54 -20.10 -19.10
CA ARG A 11 3.44 -20.36 -20.05
C ARG A 11 3.94 -20.35 -21.50
N SER A 12 4.69 -19.32 -21.89
CA SER A 12 5.17 -19.15 -23.26
C SER A 12 6.15 -20.25 -23.73
N ARG A 13 6.85 -20.90 -22.79
CA ARG A 13 7.76 -22.02 -23.07
C ARG A 13 7.12 -23.40 -22.94
N SER A 14 5.88 -23.46 -22.50
CA SER A 14 5.17 -24.72 -22.25
C SER A 14 4.07 -24.92 -23.29
N ASP A 15 4.43 -25.45 -24.46
CA ASP A 15 3.43 -25.77 -25.49
C ASP A 15 2.49 -26.88 -25.00
N ILE A 16 1.20 -26.56 -24.94
CA ILE A 16 0.17 -27.49 -24.48
C ILE A 16 0.17 -28.79 -25.27
N THR A 17 0.47 -28.74 -26.57
CA THR A 17 0.47 -29.92 -27.44
C THR A 17 1.56 -30.90 -27.01
N ALA A 18 2.76 -30.39 -26.69
CA ALA A 18 3.87 -31.19 -26.22
C ALA A 18 3.62 -31.73 -24.81
N VAL A 19 3.08 -30.89 -23.92
CA VAL A 19 2.80 -31.28 -22.52
C VAL A 19 1.71 -32.35 -22.44
N VAL A 20 0.62 -32.20 -23.20
CA VAL A 20 -0.44 -33.22 -23.27
C VAL A 20 0.03 -34.46 -24.03
N GLY A 21 0.71 -34.27 -25.17
CA GLY A 21 1.16 -35.35 -26.04
C GLY A 21 2.19 -36.30 -25.41
N ALA A 22 2.88 -35.85 -24.34
CA ALA A 22 3.70 -36.73 -23.50
C ALA A 22 2.90 -37.81 -22.76
N HIS A 23 1.57 -37.74 -22.82
CA HIS A 23 0.70 -38.53 -21.97
C HIS A 23 -0.57 -39.06 -22.61
N VAL A 24 -1.09 -38.37 -23.62
CA VAL A 24 -2.27 -38.78 -24.38
C VAL A 24 -1.86 -38.91 -25.82
N GLU A 25 -2.21 -40.04 -26.46
CA GLU A 25 -2.04 -40.19 -27.90
C GLU A 25 -3.05 -39.27 -28.61
N LEU A 26 -2.56 -38.14 -29.11
CA LEU A 26 -3.36 -37.13 -29.81
C LEU A 26 -3.33 -37.37 -31.32
N ARG A 27 -4.51 -37.40 -31.95
CA ARG A 27 -4.69 -37.53 -33.40
C ARG A 27 -5.28 -36.26 -33.99
N PRO A 28 -4.79 -35.80 -35.16
CA PRO A 28 -5.36 -34.62 -35.82
C PRO A 28 -6.85 -34.77 -36.14
N SER A 29 -7.62 -33.73 -35.86
CA SER A 29 -9.04 -33.62 -36.21
C SER A 29 -9.35 -32.17 -36.62
N GLY A 30 -9.23 -31.89 -37.92
CA GLY A 30 -9.33 -30.53 -38.45
C GLY A 30 -8.23 -29.62 -37.89
N SER A 31 -8.61 -28.48 -37.32
CA SER A 31 -7.71 -27.53 -36.65
C SER A 31 -7.38 -27.89 -35.18
N THR A 32 -7.88 -29.04 -34.71
CA THR A 32 -7.74 -29.50 -33.31
C THR A 32 -7.03 -30.85 -33.25
N LEU A 33 -6.67 -31.27 -32.04
CA LEU A 33 -6.13 -32.60 -31.77
C LEU A 33 -7.08 -33.33 -30.82
N LYS A 34 -7.38 -34.59 -31.08
CA LYS A 34 -8.28 -35.42 -30.26
C LYS A 34 -7.60 -36.66 -29.69
N GLY A 35 -7.93 -37.02 -28.46
CA GLY A 35 -7.45 -38.23 -27.79
C GLY A 35 -8.47 -38.80 -26.82
N LEU A 36 -8.15 -39.93 -26.19
CA LEU A 36 -8.92 -40.44 -25.06
C LEU A 36 -8.67 -39.55 -23.83
N SER A 37 -9.70 -39.38 -23.00
CA SER A 37 -9.59 -38.64 -21.74
C SER A 37 -8.48 -39.23 -20.86
N PRO A 38 -7.54 -38.39 -20.36
CA PRO A 38 -6.58 -38.80 -19.34
C PRO A 38 -7.17 -38.80 -17.93
N PHE A 39 -8.42 -38.35 -17.75
CA PHE A 39 -9.06 -38.16 -16.45
C PHE A 39 -10.16 -39.18 -16.19
N HIS A 40 -10.87 -39.60 -17.23
CA HIS A 40 -11.96 -40.57 -17.14
C HIS A 40 -11.73 -41.72 -18.13
N PRO A 41 -11.95 -42.98 -17.71
CA PRO A 41 -11.81 -44.11 -18.62
C PRO A 41 -12.93 -44.11 -19.66
N GLU A 42 -12.56 -44.08 -20.94
CA GLU A 42 -13.49 -44.10 -22.07
C GLU A 42 -12.93 -44.89 -23.25
N LYS A 43 -13.81 -45.24 -24.21
CA LYS A 43 -13.43 -45.95 -25.45
C LYS A 43 -13.44 -45.06 -26.70
N THR A 44 -14.08 -43.90 -26.61
CA THR A 44 -14.28 -42.97 -27.73
C THR A 44 -13.54 -41.68 -27.42
N PRO A 45 -12.66 -41.17 -28.30
CA PRO A 45 -11.91 -39.94 -28.03
C PRO A 45 -12.81 -38.74 -27.75
N SER A 46 -12.81 -38.25 -26.51
CA SER A 46 -13.55 -37.04 -26.10
C SER A 46 -12.65 -35.92 -25.58
N PHE A 47 -11.34 -36.15 -25.49
CA PHE A 47 -10.36 -35.13 -25.11
C PHE A 47 -9.94 -34.31 -26.32
N VAL A 48 -10.03 -32.98 -26.26
CA VAL A 48 -9.71 -32.07 -27.37
C VAL A 48 -8.68 -31.05 -26.94
N VAL A 49 -7.64 -30.84 -27.76
CA VAL A 49 -6.63 -29.80 -27.62
C VAL A 49 -6.73 -28.85 -28.81
N TRP A 50 -6.67 -27.55 -28.54
CA TRP A 50 -6.60 -26.50 -29.55
C TRP A 50 -5.20 -25.87 -29.54
N PRO A 51 -4.31 -26.27 -30.46
CA PRO A 51 -2.94 -25.76 -30.49
C PRO A 51 -2.87 -24.24 -30.64
N THR A 52 -3.79 -23.65 -31.40
CA THR A 52 -3.83 -22.21 -31.67
C THR A 52 -4.13 -21.37 -30.44
N THR A 53 -5.08 -21.82 -29.60
CA THR A 53 -5.47 -21.11 -28.38
C THR A 53 -4.67 -21.56 -27.16
N GLN A 54 -3.83 -22.60 -27.31
CA GLN A 54 -3.07 -23.21 -26.22
C GLN A 54 -3.96 -23.66 -25.06
N THR A 55 -5.13 -24.23 -25.40
CA THR A 55 -6.14 -24.72 -24.44
C THR A 55 -6.55 -26.17 -24.72
N TRP A 56 -7.16 -26.81 -23.72
CA TRP A 56 -7.74 -28.14 -23.82
C TRP A 56 -9.12 -28.19 -23.15
N HIS A 57 -9.91 -29.19 -23.53
CA HIS A 57 -11.19 -29.52 -22.92
C HIS A 57 -11.43 -31.03 -22.99
N ASP A 58 -11.93 -31.60 -21.92
CA ASP A 58 -12.34 -32.99 -21.82
C ASP A 58 -13.86 -33.06 -21.84
N PHE A 59 -14.43 -33.64 -22.90
CA PHE A 59 -15.88 -33.78 -23.04
C PHE A 59 -16.43 -35.06 -22.38
N SER A 60 -15.58 -35.87 -21.73
CA SER A 60 -16.04 -37.02 -20.95
C SER A 60 -16.84 -36.59 -19.71
N ASN A 61 -17.75 -37.47 -19.26
CA ASN A 61 -18.47 -37.36 -17.99
C ASN A 61 -19.07 -35.96 -17.67
N GLY A 62 -19.73 -35.33 -18.64
CA GLY A 62 -20.44 -34.06 -18.43
C GLY A 62 -19.61 -32.80 -18.70
N GLY A 63 -18.37 -32.92 -19.21
CA GLY A 63 -17.67 -31.81 -19.87
C GLY A 63 -17.27 -30.64 -18.97
N SER A 64 -16.79 -30.93 -17.75
CA SER A 64 -16.46 -29.91 -16.74
C SER A 64 -14.95 -29.60 -16.62
N LEU A 65 -14.10 -30.35 -17.33
CA LEU A 65 -12.65 -30.22 -17.24
C LEU A 65 -12.11 -29.55 -18.49
N GLY A 66 -11.42 -28.43 -18.32
CA GLY A 66 -10.77 -27.70 -19.40
C GLY A 66 -9.90 -26.57 -18.88
N GLY A 67 -8.97 -26.09 -19.70
CA GLY A 67 -8.12 -24.96 -19.35
C GLY A 67 -6.85 -24.84 -20.16
N ASP A 68 -5.84 -24.25 -19.54
CA ASP A 68 -4.50 -24.07 -20.13
C ASP A 68 -3.56 -25.21 -19.69
N VAL A 69 -2.29 -25.07 -20.09
CA VAL A 69 -1.22 -26.00 -19.74
C VAL A 69 -1.03 -26.18 -18.22
N PHE A 70 -1.25 -25.13 -17.42
CA PHE A 70 -1.18 -25.24 -15.96
C PHE A 70 -2.35 -26.05 -15.43
N THR A 71 -3.58 -25.77 -15.87
CA THR A 71 -4.77 -26.54 -15.45
C THR A 71 -4.60 -28.03 -15.80
N PHE A 72 -4.03 -28.35 -16.96
CA PHE A 72 -3.78 -29.76 -17.33
C PHE A 72 -2.87 -30.46 -16.31
N VAL A 73 -1.76 -29.82 -15.94
CA VAL A 73 -0.81 -30.36 -14.94
C VAL A 73 -1.47 -30.45 -13.56
N GLN A 74 -2.22 -29.44 -13.15
CA GLN A 74 -2.96 -29.44 -11.89
C GLN A 74 -3.94 -30.63 -11.82
N GLU A 75 -4.75 -30.83 -12.86
CA GLU A 75 -5.77 -31.88 -12.87
C GLU A 75 -5.18 -33.28 -12.97
N ARG A 76 -4.12 -33.44 -13.76
CA ARG A 76 -3.46 -34.73 -13.99
C ARG A 76 -2.65 -35.17 -12.78
N GLU A 77 -1.84 -34.25 -12.25
CA GLU A 77 -0.86 -34.57 -11.20
C GLU A 77 -1.44 -34.29 -9.80
N LYS A 78 -2.67 -33.76 -9.71
CA LYS A 78 -3.38 -33.39 -8.47
C LYS A 78 -2.55 -32.45 -7.60
N VAL A 79 -2.00 -31.43 -8.24
CA VAL A 79 -1.18 -30.38 -7.62
C VAL A 79 -1.85 -29.01 -7.69
N ASP A 80 -1.46 -28.11 -6.79
CA ASP A 80 -1.91 -26.72 -6.83
C ASP A 80 -1.26 -25.93 -7.99
N PHE A 81 -1.71 -24.70 -8.19
CA PHE A 81 -1.23 -23.85 -9.29
C PHE A 81 0.25 -23.52 -9.17
N LYS A 82 0.73 -23.26 -7.95
CA LYS A 82 2.13 -22.90 -7.68
C LYS A 82 3.06 -24.04 -8.07
N GLU A 83 2.72 -25.25 -7.65
CA GLU A 83 3.45 -26.46 -7.95
C GLU A 83 3.41 -26.78 -9.46
N ALA A 84 2.27 -26.61 -10.12
CA ALA A 84 2.16 -26.75 -11.58
C ALA A 84 3.08 -25.77 -12.32
N VAL A 85 3.15 -24.51 -11.88
CA VAL A 85 4.09 -23.51 -12.44
C VAL A 85 5.53 -23.95 -12.24
N PHE A 86 5.91 -24.38 -11.04
CA PHE A 86 7.29 -24.78 -10.74
C PHE A 86 7.73 -26.02 -11.50
N ARG A 87 6.84 -27.00 -11.69
CA ARG A 87 7.11 -28.19 -12.50
C ARG A 87 7.33 -27.84 -13.97
N LEU A 88 6.47 -27.00 -14.54
CA LEU A 88 6.63 -26.55 -15.92
C LEU A 88 7.87 -25.66 -16.08
N ALA A 89 8.21 -24.83 -15.10
CA ALA A 89 9.45 -24.06 -15.10
C ALA A 89 10.69 -24.97 -15.14
N GLY A 90 10.70 -26.04 -14.33
CA GLY A 90 11.76 -27.06 -14.35
C GLY A 90 11.87 -27.76 -15.70
N ARG A 91 10.74 -28.16 -16.30
CA ARG A 91 10.72 -28.77 -17.65
C ARG A 91 11.20 -27.81 -18.75
N ALA A 92 10.90 -26.52 -18.61
CA ALA A 92 11.28 -25.46 -19.56
C ALA A 92 12.68 -24.87 -19.32
N GLY A 93 13.42 -25.37 -18.32
CA GLY A 93 14.74 -24.86 -17.94
C GLY A 93 14.74 -23.40 -17.44
N ILE A 94 13.63 -22.95 -16.84
CA ILE A 94 13.49 -21.59 -16.30
C ILE A 94 13.83 -21.61 -14.82
N SER A 95 14.79 -20.78 -14.39
CA SER A 95 15.17 -20.66 -12.99
C SER A 95 14.01 -20.15 -12.12
N LEU A 96 13.79 -20.81 -10.99
CA LEU A 96 12.76 -20.41 -10.03
C LEU A 96 13.11 -19.07 -9.37
N PRO A 97 12.11 -18.21 -9.05
CA PRO A 97 12.33 -16.99 -8.27
C PRO A 97 12.90 -17.31 -6.88
N ALA A 98 13.68 -16.39 -6.32
CA ALA A 98 14.29 -16.58 -5.00
C ALA A 98 13.21 -16.68 -3.89
N PRO A 99 13.32 -17.65 -2.97
CA PRO A 99 12.26 -17.95 -1.98
C PRO A 99 12.05 -16.90 -0.88
N HIS A 100 12.78 -15.78 -0.88
CA HIS A 100 12.78 -14.78 0.21
C HIS A 100 12.38 -13.35 -0.21
N ASP A 101 11.75 -13.18 -1.38
CA ASP A 101 11.23 -11.87 -1.81
C ASP A 101 9.75 -11.73 -1.41
N GLU A 102 9.45 -10.86 -0.44
CA GLU A 102 8.08 -10.59 0.03
C GLU A 102 7.17 -10.03 -1.09
N SER A 103 7.72 -9.30 -2.06
CA SER A 103 6.95 -8.81 -3.21
C SER A 103 6.52 -9.97 -4.11
N HIS A 104 7.39 -10.96 -4.34
CA HIS A 104 7.03 -12.16 -5.10
C HIS A 104 6.06 -13.04 -4.34
N ALA A 105 6.17 -13.14 -3.02
CA ALA A 105 5.23 -13.90 -2.20
C ALA A 105 3.80 -13.33 -2.28
N ARG A 106 3.64 -12.01 -2.15
CA ARG A 106 2.34 -11.33 -2.30
C ARG A 106 1.79 -11.43 -3.72
N GLU A 107 2.63 -11.25 -4.74
CA GLU A 107 2.20 -11.41 -6.14
C GLU A 107 1.76 -12.84 -6.45
N LEU A 108 2.48 -13.85 -5.92
CA LEU A 108 2.13 -15.25 -6.05
C LEU A 108 0.80 -15.56 -5.38
N GLU A 109 0.61 -15.10 -4.13
CA GLU A 109 -0.64 -15.30 -3.39
C GLU A 109 -1.83 -14.69 -4.13
N ALA A 110 -1.71 -13.47 -4.65
CA ALA A 110 -2.75 -12.83 -5.45
C ALA A 110 -3.06 -13.59 -6.76
N LEU A 111 -2.05 -14.18 -7.42
CA LEU A 111 -2.26 -15.00 -8.61
C LEU A 111 -2.93 -16.35 -8.30
N VAL A 112 -2.53 -17.00 -7.21
CA VAL A 112 -3.14 -18.25 -6.75
C VAL A 112 -4.62 -17.99 -6.40
N GLU A 113 -4.89 -16.96 -5.59
CA GLU A 113 -6.26 -16.60 -5.23
C GLU A 113 -7.11 -16.29 -6.47
N ARG A 114 -6.59 -15.48 -7.40
CA ARG A 114 -7.28 -15.20 -8.68
C ARG A 114 -7.64 -16.49 -9.41
N ARG A 115 -6.70 -17.43 -9.49
CA ARG A 115 -6.88 -18.67 -10.24
C ARG A 115 -7.92 -19.58 -9.57
N ASP A 116 -7.91 -19.65 -8.25
CA ASP A 116 -8.90 -20.41 -7.48
C ASP A 116 -10.29 -19.80 -7.63
N VAL A 117 -10.40 -18.48 -7.59
CA VAL A 117 -11.66 -17.76 -7.85
C VAL A 117 -12.16 -18.04 -9.26
N GLU A 118 -11.35 -17.85 -10.30
CA GLU A 118 -11.73 -18.11 -11.70
C GLU A 118 -12.14 -19.58 -11.93
N ARG A 119 -11.50 -20.54 -11.24
CA ARG A 119 -11.89 -21.96 -11.27
C ARG A 119 -13.29 -22.18 -10.70
N LEU A 120 -13.59 -21.61 -9.53
CA LEU A 120 -14.90 -21.74 -8.89
C LEU A 120 -16.00 -21.01 -9.67
N LEU A 121 -15.70 -19.83 -10.25
CA LEU A 121 -16.61 -19.12 -11.14
C LEU A 121 -16.93 -19.96 -12.39
N THR A 122 -15.93 -20.63 -12.97
CA THR A 122 -16.12 -21.49 -14.14
C THR A 122 -17.00 -22.69 -13.80
N ALA A 123 -16.75 -23.35 -12.66
CA ALA A 123 -17.60 -24.43 -12.18
C ALA A 123 -19.04 -23.99 -11.88
N ALA A 124 -19.23 -22.76 -11.39
CA ALA A 124 -20.56 -22.18 -11.17
C ALA A 124 -21.33 -22.00 -12.48
N ALA A 125 -20.67 -21.61 -13.58
CA ALA A 125 -21.33 -21.52 -14.89
C ALA A 125 -21.81 -22.89 -15.38
N ASP A 126 -20.99 -23.94 -15.22
CA ASP A 126 -21.40 -25.31 -15.55
C ASP A 126 -22.54 -25.82 -14.65
N TYR A 127 -22.54 -25.43 -13.38
CA TYR A 127 -23.65 -25.72 -12.48
C TYR A 127 -24.95 -25.05 -12.96
N TYR A 128 -24.94 -23.73 -13.16
CA TYR A 128 -26.14 -22.99 -13.58
C TYR A 128 -26.67 -23.47 -14.93
N HIS A 129 -25.78 -23.83 -15.86
CA HIS A 129 -26.16 -24.37 -17.16
C HIS A 129 -26.83 -25.75 -17.03
N ARG A 130 -26.28 -26.65 -16.20
CA ARG A 130 -26.86 -27.99 -15.97
C ARG A 130 -28.20 -27.95 -15.23
N HIS A 131 -28.40 -26.94 -14.38
CA HIS A 131 -29.63 -26.75 -13.61
C HIS A 131 -30.64 -25.87 -14.34
N LEU A 132 -30.40 -25.52 -15.62
CA LEU A 132 -31.35 -24.80 -16.46
C LEU A 132 -32.58 -25.68 -16.76
N PRO A 133 -33.77 -25.35 -16.24
CA PRO A 133 -34.97 -26.15 -16.49
C PRO A 133 -35.38 -26.09 -17.96
N ALA A 134 -35.89 -27.20 -18.50
CA ALA A 134 -36.26 -27.31 -19.91
C ALA A 134 -37.32 -26.27 -20.33
N ASN A 135 -38.30 -25.98 -19.47
CA ASN A 135 -39.31 -24.96 -19.72
C ASN A 135 -38.71 -23.54 -19.76
N ILE A 136 -37.79 -23.21 -18.84
CA ILE A 136 -37.10 -21.92 -18.83
C ILE A 136 -36.21 -21.77 -20.07
N ARG A 137 -35.52 -22.83 -20.46
CA ARG A 137 -34.72 -22.87 -21.69
C ARG A 137 -35.58 -22.54 -22.91
N GLU A 138 -36.73 -23.22 -23.04
CA GLU A 138 -37.64 -23.03 -24.17
C GLU A 138 -38.30 -21.65 -24.15
N GLU A 139 -38.91 -21.24 -23.04
CA GLU A 139 -39.65 -19.98 -22.94
C GLU A 139 -38.71 -18.75 -22.96
N SER A 140 -37.66 -18.75 -22.14
CA SER A 140 -36.83 -17.56 -21.93
C SER A 140 -35.71 -17.41 -22.95
N PHE A 141 -35.00 -18.49 -23.31
CA PHE A 141 -33.88 -18.37 -24.25
C PHE A 141 -34.33 -18.55 -25.70
N LYS A 142 -35.14 -19.56 -25.99
CA LYS A 142 -35.54 -19.87 -27.36
C LYS A 142 -36.68 -19.00 -27.85
N GLN A 143 -37.82 -18.99 -27.17
CA GLN A 143 -39.00 -18.24 -27.63
C GLN A 143 -38.86 -16.74 -27.42
N HIS A 144 -38.37 -16.30 -26.25
CA HIS A 144 -38.26 -14.86 -25.97
C HIS A 144 -37.06 -14.19 -26.66
N TYR A 145 -35.84 -14.75 -26.54
CA TYR A 145 -34.64 -14.15 -27.15
C TYR A 145 -34.28 -14.69 -28.53
N GLY A 146 -34.90 -15.79 -28.98
CA GLY A 146 -34.56 -16.39 -30.28
C GLY A 146 -33.22 -17.12 -30.31
N PHE A 147 -32.66 -17.52 -29.16
CA PHE A 147 -31.38 -18.23 -29.11
C PHE A 147 -31.53 -19.69 -29.52
N THR A 148 -30.60 -20.21 -30.32
CA THR A 148 -30.53 -21.62 -30.66
C THR A 148 -29.97 -22.43 -29.48
N ASP A 149 -30.25 -23.73 -29.46
CA ASP A 149 -29.69 -24.62 -28.44
C ASP A 149 -28.15 -24.59 -28.42
N GLU A 150 -27.51 -24.50 -29.59
CA GLU A 150 -26.06 -24.38 -29.70
C GLU A 150 -25.51 -23.09 -29.08
N VAL A 151 -26.23 -21.98 -29.18
CA VAL A 151 -25.85 -20.72 -28.53
C VAL A 151 -26.02 -20.80 -27.01
N VAL A 152 -27.13 -21.38 -26.53
CA VAL A 152 -27.36 -21.59 -25.10
C VAL A 152 -26.25 -22.46 -24.49
N ASP A 153 -25.83 -23.51 -25.21
CA ASP A 153 -24.81 -24.46 -24.75
C ASP A 153 -23.39 -23.89 -24.83
N SER A 154 -23.04 -23.22 -25.94
CA SER A 154 -21.70 -22.65 -26.14
C SER A 154 -21.39 -21.50 -25.19
N PHE A 155 -22.38 -20.64 -24.89
CA PHE A 155 -22.21 -19.55 -23.92
C PHE A 155 -22.45 -20.01 -22.47
N LYS A 156 -22.84 -21.27 -22.26
CA LYS A 156 -23.20 -21.83 -20.94
C LYS A 156 -24.25 -20.96 -20.22
N LEU A 157 -25.28 -20.56 -20.94
CA LEU A 157 -26.38 -19.78 -20.37
C LEU A 157 -27.12 -20.67 -19.37
N GLY A 158 -27.49 -20.12 -18.21
CA GLY A 158 -27.94 -20.93 -17.08
C GLY A 158 -29.08 -20.34 -16.27
N TRP A 159 -29.45 -21.07 -15.23
CA TRP A 159 -30.48 -20.70 -14.25
C TRP A 159 -29.93 -20.78 -12.83
N ALA A 160 -30.17 -19.74 -12.04
CA ALA A 160 -29.80 -19.72 -10.62
C ALA A 160 -30.93 -20.31 -9.78
N ASP A 161 -30.83 -21.60 -9.45
CA ASP A 161 -31.83 -22.32 -8.64
C ASP A 161 -31.68 -22.16 -7.13
N GLY A 162 -30.61 -21.50 -6.67
CA GLY A 162 -30.32 -21.27 -5.25
C GLY A 162 -29.57 -22.42 -4.54
N GLY A 163 -29.11 -23.44 -5.27
CA GLY A 163 -28.38 -24.59 -4.71
C GLY A 163 -26.86 -24.55 -4.87
N LEU A 164 -26.28 -23.45 -5.39
CA LEU A 164 -24.87 -23.43 -5.77
C LEU A 164 -23.93 -23.56 -4.57
N PHE A 165 -24.26 -22.94 -3.42
CA PHE A 165 -23.38 -22.99 -2.25
C PHE A 165 -23.14 -24.43 -1.78
N ALA A 166 -24.21 -25.22 -1.70
CA ALA A 166 -24.13 -26.63 -1.34
C ALA A 166 -23.32 -27.41 -2.40
N HIS A 167 -23.54 -27.15 -3.69
CA HIS A 167 -22.78 -27.80 -4.76
C HIS A 167 -21.27 -27.54 -4.66
N LEU A 168 -20.84 -26.30 -4.43
CA LEU A 168 -19.41 -25.98 -4.32
C LEU A 168 -18.79 -26.60 -3.05
N ARG A 169 -19.51 -26.59 -1.93
CA ARG A 169 -19.02 -27.11 -0.64
C ARG A 169 -18.97 -28.64 -0.63
N GLU A 170 -20.06 -29.28 -0.97
CA GLU A 170 -20.26 -30.73 -0.82
C GLU A 170 -19.86 -31.49 -2.08
N GLY A 171 -20.21 -30.95 -3.26
CA GLY A 171 -19.91 -31.58 -4.55
C GLY A 171 -18.47 -31.39 -5.02
N MET A 172 -17.84 -30.25 -4.69
CA MET A 172 -16.47 -29.93 -5.14
C MET A 172 -15.45 -29.79 -4.00
N GLY A 173 -15.87 -29.92 -2.74
CA GLY A 173 -14.98 -29.81 -1.59
C GLY A 173 -14.36 -28.41 -1.38
N ALA A 174 -14.93 -27.36 -1.99
CA ALA A 174 -14.42 -26.00 -1.82
C ALA A 174 -14.57 -25.55 -0.36
N SER A 175 -13.59 -24.82 0.20
CA SER A 175 -13.73 -24.26 1.55
C SER A 175 -14.82 -23.18 1.58
N ARG A 176 -15.44 -22.95 2.76
CA ARG A 176 -16.44 -21.87 2.93
C ARG A 176 -15.86 -20.51 2.52
N GLU A 177 -14.62 -20.27 2.92
CA GLU A 177 -13.90 -19.04 2.59
C GLU A 177 -13.64 -18.91 1.08
N ALA A 178 -13.17 -19.97 0.43
CA ALA A 178 -12.93 -19.98 -1.02
C ALA A 178 -14.22 -19.71 -1.81
N ALA A 179 -15.35 -20.30 -1.39
CA ALA A 179 -16.65 -20.05 -2.00
C ALA A 179 -17.06 -18.56 -1.85
N LEU A 180 -16.97 -18.00 -0.64
CA LEU A 180 -17.30 -16.59 -0.37
C LEU A 180 -16.44 -15.61 -1.18
N LYS A 181 -15.16 -15.92 -1.39
CA LYS A 181 -14.23 -15.10 -2.19
C LYS A 181 -14.69 -14.87 -3.64
N THR A 182 -15.56 -15.73 -4.18
CA THR A 182 -16.06 -15.60 -5.56
C THR A 182 -17.05 -14.45 -5.78
N GLY A 183 -17.71 -13.96 -4.72
CA GLY A 183 -18.80 -12.99 -4.85
C GLY A 183 -20.15 -13.59 -5.27
N LEU A 184 -20.25 -14.93 -5.39
CA LEU A 184 -21.50 -15.63 -5.72
C LEU A 184 -22.46 -15.78 -4.53
N PHE A 185 -22.04 -15.35 -3.33
CA PHE A 185 -22.78 -15.57 -2.10
C PHE A 185 -22.82 -14.32 -1.22
N VAL A 186 -23.91 -14.17 -0.47
CA VAL A 186 -24.06 -13.17 0.59
C VAL A 186 -23.95 -13.82 1.96
N GLN A 187 -23.25 -13.16 2.88
CA GLN A 187 -23.20 -13.56 4.27
C GLN A 187 -24.24 -12.78 5.08
N LEU A 188 -25.17 -13.50 5.69
CA LEU A 188 -26.22 -12.94 6.53
C LEU A 188 -25.82 -12.94 8.02
N PRO A 189 -26.52 -12.15 8.86
CA PRO A 189 -26.34 -12.20 10.32
C PRO A 189 -26.47 -13.63 10.85
N GLY A 190 -25.65 -13.98 11.86
CA GLY A 190 -25.59 -15.36 12.40
C GLY A 190 -24.71 -16.32 11.59
N GLY A 191 -24.04 -15.85 10.53
CA GLY A 191 -23.05 -16.63 9.78
C GLY A 191 -23.64 -17.49 8.65
N HIS A 192 -24.95 -17.42 8.43
CA HIS A 192 -25.63 -18.06 7.31
C HIS A 192 -25.14 -17.49 5.97
N VAL A 193 -25.11 -18.35 4.94
CA VAL A 193 -24.61 -18.01 3.61
C VAL A 193 -25.70 -18.38 2.60
N GLU A 194 -26.06 -17.43 1.75
CA GLU A 194 -27.05 -17.64 0.69
C GLU A 194 -26.45 -17.33 -0.68
N ASP A 195 -27.00 -17.98 -1.70
CA ASP A 195 -26.73 -17.68 -3.11
C ASP A 195 -27.15 -16.24 -3.43
N PHE A 196 -26.23 -15.48 -4.03
CA PHE A 196 -26.48 -14.08 -4.41
C PHE A 196 -27.42 -13.97 -5.61
N PHE A 197 -27.35 -14.93 -6.54
CA PHE A 197 -28.30 -15.06 -7.64
C PHE A 197 -29.35 -16.11 -7.27
N ARG A 198 -30.63 -15.74 -7.33
CA ARG A 198 -31.77 -16.63 -7.15
C ARG A 198 -32.81 -16.35 -8.21
N GLU A 199 -33.37 -17.42 -8.77
CA GLU A 199 -34.47 -17.41 -9.74
C GLU A 199 -34.24 -16.46 -10.92
N ARG A 200 -33.03 -16.49 -11.47
CA ARG A 200 -32.58 -15.57 -12.54
C ARG A 200 -31.88 -16.33 -13.67
N LEU A 201 -32.01 -15.80 -14.87
CA LEU A 201 -31.20 -16.23 -16.02
C LEU A 201 -29.77 -15.74 -15.80
N VAL A 202 -28.78 -16.63 -15.94
CA VAL A 202 -27.37 -16.34 -15.68
C VAL A 202 -26.58 -16.28 -16.98
N PHE A 203 -25.77 -15.22 -17.11
CA PHE A 203 -24.89 -14.97 -18.26
C PHE A 203 -23.44 -14.86 -17.77
N PRO A 204 -22.61 -15.90 -17.94
CA PRO A 204 -21.19 -15.89 -17.55
C PRO A 204 -20.33 -15.01 -18.48
N TYR A 205 -19.35 -14.30 -17.91
CA TYR A 205 -18.36 -13.52 -18.66
C TYR A 205 -17.12 -14.39 -18.86
N TRP A 206 -16.90 -14.83 -20.09
CA TRP A 206 -15.76 -15.66 -20.48
C TRP A 206 -14.54 -14.81 -20.85
N LYS A 207 -13.37 -15.28 -20.44
CA LYS A 207 -12.06 -14.78 -20.84
C LYS A 207 -11.03 -15.91 -20.84
N ASP A 208 -10.41 -16.15 -21.99
CA ASP A 208 -9.40 -17.20 -22.19
C ASP A 208 -9.89 -18.58 -21.71
N GLY A 209 -11.14 -18.90 -21.98
CA GLY A 209 -11.78 -20.17 -21.60
C GLY A 209 -12.13 -20.31 -20.11
N ARG A 210 -12.09 -19.23 -19.34
CA ARG A 210 -12.50 -19.19 -17.93
C ARG A 210 -13.56 -18.13 -17.68
N VAL A 211 -14.38 -18.34 -16.66
CA VAL A 211 -15.33 -17.33 -16.21
C VAL A 211 -14.66 -16.37 -15.23
N VAL A 212 -14.77 -15.08 -15.52
CA VAL A 212 -14.17 -14.00 -14.73
C VAL A 212 -15.19 -13.11 -14.02
N TYR A 213 -16.46 -13.17 -14.44
CA TYR A 213 -17.55 -12.37 -13.88
C TYR A 213 -18.92 -12.94 -14.27
N PHE A 214 -19.99 -12.44 -13.66
CA PHE A 214 -21.37 -12.83 -13.99
C PHE A 214 -22.32 -11.63 -14.02
N ILE A 215 -23.35 -11.73 -14.85
CA ILE A 215 -24.58 -10.94 -14.73
C ILE A 215 -25.78 -11.88 -14.77
N ALA A 216 -26.82 -11.56 -14.00
CA ALA A 216 -28.04 -12.33 -13.94
C ALA A 216 -29.27 -11.44 -14.17
N ARG A 217 -30.26 -11.92 -14.92
CA ARG A 217 -31.48 -11.17 -15.29
C ARG A 217 -32.70 -11.73 -14.59
N ALA A 218 -33.55 -10.83 -14.07
CA ALA A 218 -34.84 -11.18 -13.48
C ALA A 218 -35.80 -11.78 -14.53
N THR A 219 -36.68 -12.65 -14.06
CA THR A 219 -37.78 -13.27 -14.82
C THR A 219 -39.08 -13.15 -14.05
N GLN A 220 -40.19 -13.64 -14.62
CA GLN A 220 -41.47 -13.77 -13.91
C GLN A 220 -41.41 -14.72 -12.69
N TYR A 221 -40.35 -15.52 -12.55
CA TYR A 221 -40.16 -16.41 -11.42
C TYR A 221 -39.30 -15.79 -10.32
N THR A 222 -38.70 -14.62 -10.54
CA THR A 222 -37.89 -13.94 -9.52
C THR A 222 -38.80 -13.36 -8.44
N GLY A 223 -38.51 -13.64 -7.16
CA GLY A 223 -39.28 -13.12 -6.03
C GLY A 223 -39.50 -11.58 -6.01
N ASP A 224 -40.59 -11.16 -5.37
CA ASP A 224 -41.07 -9.77 -5.33
C ASP A 224 -40.37 -8.87 -4.29
N GLU A 225 -39.34 -9.38 -3.63
CA GLU A 225 -38.63 -8.68 -2.56
C GLU A 225 -37.90 -7.45 -3.11
N GLU A 226 -37.88 -6.34 -2.35
CA GLU A 226 -37.34 -5.05 -2.84
C GLU A 226 -35.91 -5.16 -3.36
N TRP A 227 -35.09 -6.00 -2.73
CA TRP A 227 -33.69 -6.23 -3.09
C TRP A 227 -33.51 -7.22 -4.27
N GLU A 228 -34.59 -7.83 -4.75
CA GLU A 228 -34.68 -8.66 -5.97
C GLU A 228 -35.34 -7.92 -7.16
N LYS A 229 -35.89 -6.71 -6.99
CA LYS A 229 -36.59 -6.00 -8.08
C LYS A 229 -35.70 -5.51 -9.23
N ALA A 230 -34.37 -5.50 -9.06
CA ALA A 230 -33.45 -5.06 -10.12
C ALA A 230 -33.53 -5.97 -11.37
N LYS A 231 -33.75 -5.38 -12.55
CA LYS A 231 -33.80 -6.09 -13.84
C LYS A 231 -32.54 -6.94 -14.08
N TYR A 232 -31.37 -6.39 -13.75
CA TYR A 232 -30.08 -7.08 -13.81
C TYR A 232 -29.34 -6.98 -12.47
N LYS A 233 -28.74 -8.09 -12.03
CA LYS A 233 -27.79 -8.15 -10.92
C LYS A 233 -26.40 -8.49 -11.46
N LYS A 234 -25.41 -7.65 -11.15
CA LYS A 234 -23.99 -7.89 -11.46
C LYS A 234 -23.33 -8.56 -10.24
N LEU A 235 -22.42 -9.51 -10.48
CA LEU A 235 -21.73 -10.26 -9.42
C LEU A 235 -21.10 -9.32 -8.37
N LEU A 236 -21.16 -9.72 -7.09
CA LEU A 236 -20.56 -8.93 -6.02
C LEU A 236 -19.05 -8.75 -6.26
N THR A 237 -18.56 -7.58 -5.87
CA THR A 237 -17.13 -7.24 -5.92
C THR A 237 -16.66 -6.88 -4.52
N HIS A 238 -15.36 -6.99 -4.28
CA HIS A 238 -14.75 -6.59 -3.03
C HIS A 238 -15.12 -5.16 -2.67
N SER A 239 -15.66 -4.96 -1.47
CA SER A 239 -16.10 -3.67 -0.94
C SER A 239 -16.18 -3.72 0.58
N GLU A 240 -16.35 -2.58 1.24
CA GLU A 240 -16.53 -2.54 2.71
C GLU A 240 -17.74 -3.35 3.18
N ARG A 241 -18.77 -3.47 2.35
CA ARG A 241 -19.97 -4.29 2.64
C ARG A 241 -19.73 -5.78 2.41
N HIS A 242 -18.79 -6.12 1.54
CA HIS A 242 -18.47 -7.51 1.17
C HIS A 242 -16.94 -7.73 1.20
N PRO A 243 -16.29 -7.56 2.37
CA PRO A 243 -14.83 -7.65 2.48
C PRO A 243 -14.30 -9.08 2.29
N TYR A 244 -15.19 -10.08 2.40
CA TYR A 244 -14.89 -11.49 2.16
C TYR A 244 -14.77 -11.85 0.67
N VAL A 245 -15.22 -10.97 -0.24
CA VAL A 245 -15.08 -11.19 -1.70
C VAL A 245 -13.66 -10.83 -2.09
N SER A 246 -13.02 -11.67 -2.91
CA SER A 246 -11.64 -11.47 -3.32
C SER A 246 -11.47 -10.13 -4.07
N PRO A 247 -10.41 -9.35 -3.79
CA PRO A 247 -10.04 -8.18 -4.59
C PRO A 247 -9.79 -8.47 -6.07
N THR A 248 -9.59 -9.74 -6.44
CA THR A 248 -9.40 -10.14 -7.84
C THR A 248 -10.71 -10.17 -8.64
N VAL A 249 -11.87 -10.20 -7.96
CA VAL A 249 -13.20 -10.11 -8.58
C VAL A 249 -13.51 -8.65 -8.88
N ARG A 250 -13.48 -8.27 -10.16
CA ARG A 250 -13.61 -6.88 -10.61
C ARG A 250 -14.71 -6.75 -11.66
N ASN A 251 -15.40 -5.60 -11.65
CA ASN A 251 -16.46 -5.27 -12.61
C ASN A 251 -15.95 -4.48 -13.83
N ASP A 252 -14.68 -4.69 -14.21
CA ASP A 252 -13.99 -3.98 -15.29
C ASP A 252 -13.92 -4.80 -16.59
N TYR A 253 -14.66 -5.91 -16.68
CA TYR A 253 -14.79 -6.74 -17.88
C TYR A 253 -16.02 -6.34 -18.68
N PHE A 254 -15.89 -6.31 -20.00
CA PHE A 254 -17.02 -6.34 -20.92
C PHE A 254 -17.43 -7.78 -21.21
N TYR A 255 -18.69 -7.97 -21.59
CA TYR A 255 -19.19 -9.26 -22.02
C TYR A 255 -18.57 -9.62 -23.38
N ASN A 256 -18.07 -10.85 -23.49
CA ASN A 256 -17.53 -11.42 -24.73
C ASN A 256 -16.30 -10.69 -25.33
N GLU A 257 -15.40 -10.18 -24.49
CA GLU A 257 -14.18 -9.49 -24.93
C GLU A 257 -13.28 -10.29 -25.87
N ASP A 258 -13.26 -11.62 -25.75
CA ASP A 258 -12.44 -12.48 -26.59
C ASP A 258 -12.85 -12.45 -28.07
N ALA A 259 -14.11 -12.09 -28.36
CA ALA A 259 -14.57 -11.89 -29.73
C ALA A 259 -13.86 -10.71 -30.43
N ALA A 260 -13.21 -9.81 -29.68
CA ALA A 260 -12.40 -8.74 -30.27
C ALA A 260 -11.09 -9.25 -30.91
N ARG A 261 -10.61 -10.44 -30.52
CA ARG A 261 -9.32 -10.95 -31.00
C ARG A 261 -9.39 -11.29 -32.49
N LYS A 262 -8.58 -10.60 -33.31
CA LYS A 262 -8.46 -10.82 -34.77
C LYS A 262 -9.76 -10.59 -35.54
N ALA A 263 -10.74 -9.89 -34.96
CA ALA A 263 -11.95 -9.51 -35.68
C ALA A 263 -11.63 -8.38 -36.67
N ASP A 264 -11.85 -8.58 -37.97
CA ASP A 264 -11.69 -7.51 -38.97
C ASP A 264 -12.76 -6.42 -38.77
N THR A 265 -14.01 -6.85 -38.52
CA THR A 265 -15.11 -5.98 -38.09
C THR A 265 -15.61 -6.44 -36.71
N LEU A 266 -15.65 -5.52 -35.75
CA LEU A 266 -16.13 -5.76 -34.39
C LEU A 266 -17.37 -4.92 -34.09
N LEU A 267 -18.43 -5.56 -33.60
CA LEU A 267 -19.65 -4.91 -33.15
C LEU A 267 -19.59 -4.60 -31.64
N ILE A 268 -20.11 -3.44 -31.25
CA ILE A 268 -20.36 -3.05 -29.87
C ILE A 268 -21.85 -2.77 -29.71
N THR A 269 -22.50 -3.49 -28.80
CA THR A 269 -23.92 -3.33 -28.45
C THR A 269 -24.10 -2.95 -26.97
N GLU A 270 -25.29 -2.45 -26.61
CA GLU A 270 -25.58 -2.01 -25.25
C GLU A 270 -25.72 -3.17 -24.25
N GLY A 271 -26.48 -4.20 -24.61
CA GLY A 271 -26.84 -5.31 -23.73
C GLY A 271 -26.17 -6.65 -24.03
N VAL A 272 -26.15 -7.54 -23.04
CA VAL A 272 -25.59 -8.90 -23.20
C VAL A 272 -26.41 -9.75 -24.18
N THR A 273 -27.75 -9.60 -24.19
CA THR A 273 -28.62 -10.34 -25.11
C THR A 273 -28.42 -9.92 -26.56
N ASP A 274 -28.19 -8.63 -26.80
CA ASP A 274 -27.84 -8.08 -28.11
C ASP A 274 -26.53 -8.66 -28.62
N CYS A 275 -25.53 -8.72 -27.74
CA CYS A 275 -24.25 -9.33 -28.03
C CYS A 275 -24.38 -10.81 -28.40
N ILE A 276 -25.19 -11.58 -27.66
CA ILE A 276 -25.42 -13.00 -27.95
C ILE A 276 -26.15 -13.17 -29.30
N SER A 277 -27.16 -12.35 -29.59
CA SER A 277 -27.84 -12.36 -30.89
C SER A 277 -26.90 -12.03 -32.06
N ALA A 278 -26.00 -11.07 -31.88
CA ALA A 278 -24.99 -10.74 -32.89
C ALA A 278 -24.01 -11.90 -33.11
N MET A 279 -23.57 -12.55 -32.02
CA MET A 279 -22.71 -13.74 -32.10
C MET A 279 -23.42 -14.90 -32.81
N GLN A 280 -24.70 -15.12 -32.53
CA GLN A 280 -25.53 -16.10 -33.25
C GLN A 280 -25.65 -15.77 -34.74
N ALA A 281 -25.68 -14.48 -35.10
CA ALA A 281 -25.67 -14.01 -36.48
C ALA A 281 -24.28 -14.09 -37.16
N GLY A 282 -23.28 -14.64 -36.47
CA GLY A 282 -21.91 -14.79 -36.96
C GLY A 282 -21.09 -13.50 -36.94
N ILE A 283 -21.51 -12.50 -36.16
CA ILE A 283 -20.85 -11.19 -36.07
C ILE A 283 -20.10 -11.12 -34.73
N PRO A 284 -18.75 -10.99 -34.75
CA PRO A 284 -17.96 -10.78 -33.53
C PRO A 284 -18.46 -9.54 -32.79
N CYS A 285 -18.89 -9.72 -31.54
CA CYS A 285 -19.53 -8.67 -30.77
C CYS A 285 -19.06 -8.68 -29.31
N LEU A 286 -18.95 -7.49 -28.70
CA LEU A 286 -18.82 -7.33 -27.26
C LEU A 286 -19.89 -6.37 -26.73
N SER A 287 -20.16 -6.43 -25.42
CA SER A 287 -21.09 -5.50 -24.77
C SER A 287 -20.59 -5.05 -23.40
N PRO A 288 -20.65 -3.75 -23.06
CA PRO A 288 -20.29 -3.27 -21.73
C PRO A 288 -21.44 -3.42 -20.71
N ALA A 289 -22.61 -3.93 -21.13
CA ALA A 289 -23.82 -4.00 -20.32
C ALA A 289 -24.19 -2.63 -19.70
N THR A 290 -24.08 -1.58 -20.52
CA THR A 290 -24.42 -0.18 -20.20
C THR A 290 -24.52 0.65 -21.48
N THR A 291 -25.35 1.69 -21.45
CA THR A 291 -25.53 2.64 -22.55
C THR A 291 -24.29 3.53 -22.78
N ARG A 292 -23.51 3.81 -21.73
CA ARG A 292 -22.33 4.71 -21.79
C ARG A 292 -21.13 4.14 -21.04
N PHE A 293 -19.97 4.18 -21.67
CA PHE A 293 -18.72 3.76 -21.04
C PHE A 293 -18.32 4.70 -19.90
N ARG A 294 -17.83 4.15 -18.78
CA ARG A 294 -17.19 4.95 -17.73
C ARG A 294 -15.83 5.43 -18.27
N LYS A 295 -15.41 6.64 -17.91
CA LYS A 295 -14.10 7.20 -18.34
C LYS A 295 -12.92 6.26 -18.05
N GLN A 296 -12.96 5.55 -16.93
CA GLN A 296 -11.95 4.57 -16.52
C GLN A 296 -11.88 3.31 -17.41
N ASP A 297 -12.96 2.98 -18.13
CA ASP A 297 -13.03 1.79 -18.99
C ASP A 297 -12.55 2.07 -20.43
N ILE A 298 -12.37 3.34 -20.79
CA ILE A 298 -11.93 3.78 -22.13
C ILE A 298 -10.58 3.15 -22.53
N PRO A 299 -9.51 3.15 -21.70
CA PRO A 299 -8.25 2.53 -22.08
C PRO A 299 -8.38 1.03 -22.41
N ARG A 300 -9.28 0.32 -21.72
CA ARG A 300 -9.55 -1.08 -21.99
C ARG A 300 -10.26 -1.27 -23.33
N LEU A 301 -11.28 -0.46 -23.60
CA LEU A 301 -11.97 -0.46 -24.89
C LEU A 301 -10.98 -0.23 -26.04
N LEU A 302 -10.13 0.80 -25.92
CA LEU A 302 -9.12 1.13 -26.93
C LEU A 302 -8.13 -0.01 -27.19
N ASN A 303 -7.76 -0.74 -26.15
CA ASN A 303 -6.88 -1.89 -26.27
C ASN A 303 -7.58 -3.08 -26.95
N LEU A 304 -8.84 -3.37 -26.60
CA LEU A 304 -9.62 -4.45 -27.21
C LEU A 304 -9.90 -4.19 -28.69
N THR A 305 -10.18 -2.94 -29.05
CA THR A 305 -10.44 -2.54 -30.44
C THR A 305 -9.17 -2.29 -31.25
N ARG A 306 -7.98 -2.57 -30.71
CA ARG A 306 -6.72 -2.17 -31.34
C ARG A 306 -6.49 -2.82 -32.69
N ASP A 307 -6.80 -4.10 -32.76
CA ASP A 307 -6.50 -4.95 -33.90
C ASP A 307 -7.70 -5.06 -34.87
N ALA A 308 -8.85 -4.47 -34.50
CA ALA A 308 -10.02 -4.40 -35.36
C ALA A 308 -9.84 -3.30 -36.42
N ARG A 309 -10.04 -3.66 -37.68
CA ARG A 309 -9.98 -2.71 -38.79
C ARG A 309 -11.16 -1.75 -38.71
N ARG A 310 -12.36 -2.30 -38.52
CA ARG A 310 -13.63 -1.56 -38.44
C ARG A 310 -14.35 -1.86 -37.13
N VAL A 311 -14.83 -0.83 -36.44
CA VAL A 311 -15.64 -0.97 -35.21
C VAL A 311 -17.00 -0.35 -35.43
N VAL A 312 -18.07 -1.13 -35.33
CA VAL A 312 -19.44 -0.66 -35.49
C VAL A 312 -20.10 -0.59 -34.13
N ILE A 313 -20.72 0.54 -33.80
CA ILE A 313 -21.49 0.72 -32.57
C ILE A 313 -22.97 0.74 -32.94
N CYS A 314 -23.75 -0.17 -32.35
CA CYS A 314 -25.17 -0.31 -32.56
C CYS A 314 -25.88 -0.48 -31.22
N ASN A 315 -26.32 0.64 -30.65
CA ASN A 315 -27.11 0.66 -29.43
C ASN A 315 -28.60 0.68 -29.76
N ASP A 316 -29.42 0.55 -28.72
CA ASP A 316 -30.86 0.47 -28.84
C ASP A 316 -31.46 1.74 -29.48
N ALA A 317 -32.46 1.56 -30.33
CA ALA A 317 -33.25 2.65 -30.87
C ALA A 317 -34.48 2.88 -29.99
N GLU A 318 -34.50 4.00 -29.27
CA GLU A 318 -35.54 4.34 -28.31
C GLU A 318 -36.02 5.78 -28.50
N ALA A 319 -37.27 6.07 -28.11
CA ALA A 319 -37.85 7.41 -28.23
C ALA A 319 -37.05 8.49 -27.45
N SER A 320 -36.34 8.10 -26.39
CA SER A 320 -35.50 8.99 -25.59
C SER A 320 -34.21 9.45 -26.31
N GLY A 321 -33.76 8.69 -27.33
CA GLY A 321 -32.48 8.89 -28.02
C GLY A 321 -31.24 8.56 -27.17
N ALA A 322 -31.39 7.92 -26.00
CA ALA A 322 -30.26 7.65 -25.11
C ALA A 322 -29.25 6.65 -25.70
N GLY A 323 -29.71 5.55 -26.30
CA GLY A 323 -28.88 4.59 -27.03
C GLY A 323 -28.06 5.24 -28.15
N GLU A 324 -28.69 6.04 -29.02
CA GLU A 324 -28.01 6.77 -30.10
C GLU A 324 -26.95 7.75 -29.57
N ALA A 325 -27.27 8.50 -28.50
CA ALA A 325 -26.31 9.38 -27.86
C ALA A 325 -25.10 8.62 -27.30
N GLY A 326 -25.31 7.45 -26.70
CA GLY A 326 -24.25 6.57 -26.20
C GLY A 326 -23.39 5.97 -27.33
N ALA A 327 -24.02 5.58 -28.44
CA ALA A 327 -23.32 5.10 -29.62
C ALA A 327 -22.40 6.18 -30.21
N ARG A 328 -22.91 7.42 -30.29
CA ARG A 328 -22.15 8.58 -30.75
C ARG A 328 -20.96 8.91 -29.85
N GLU A 329 -21.13 8.85 -28.53
CA GLU A 329 -20.05 9.11 -27.57
C GLU A 329 -18.93 8.05 -27.67
N THR A 330 -19.32 6.78 -27.79
CA THR A 330 -18.39 5.66 -27.98
C THR A 330 -17.63 5.78 -29.31
N ALA A 331 -18.35 6.08 -30.40
CA ALA A 331 -17.76 6.27 -31.72
C ALA A 331 -16.78 7.46 -31.73
N ALA A 332 -17.10 8.55 -31.04
CA ALA A 332 -16.21 9.71 -30.91
C ALA A 332 -14.89 9.34 -30.22
N ALA A 333 -14.96 8.61 -29.10
CA ALA A 333 -13.78 8.18 -28.34
C ALA A 333 -12.86 7.25 -29.15
N LEU A 334 -13.45 6.30 -29.89
CA LEU A 334 -12.70 5.40 -30.77
C LEU A 334 -12.11 6.14 -31.97
N TRP A 335 -12.87 7.03 -32.59
CA TRP A 335 -12.44 7.76 -33.78
C TRP A 335 -11.30 8.74 -33.48
N ALA A 336 -11.34 9.40 -32.31
CA ALA A 336 -10.27 10.28 -31.83
C ALA A 336 -8.91 9.56 -31.78
N GLU A 337 -8.90 8.30 -31.35
CA GLU A 337 -7.72 7.43 -31.25
C GLU A 337 -7.36 6.73 -32.57
N GLY A 338 -7.91 7.23 -33.69
CA GLY A 338 -7.56 6.75 -35.02
C GLY A 338 -8.26 5.45 -35.45
N ARG A 339 -9.27 4.96 -34.73
CA ARG A 339 -10.05 3.79 -35.16
C ARG A 339 -11.02 4.14 -36.29
N GLU A 340 -11.36 3.16 -37.12
CA GLU A 340 -12.46 3.26 -38.09
C GLU A 340 -13.79 2.97 -37.37
N ALA A 341 -14.27 3.96 -36.63
CA ALA A 341 -15.52 3.85 -35.88
C ALA A 341 -16.74 4.22 -36.76
N CYS A 342 -17.74 3.35 -36.77
CA CYS A 342 -19.00 3.53 -37.49
C CYS A 342 -20.18 3.48 -36.51
N VAL A 343 -21.25 4.21 -36.83
CA VAL A 343 -22.52 4.16 -36.11
C VAL A 343 -23.56 3.48 -36.99
N ALA A 344 -24.25 2.47 -36.43
CA ALA A 344 -25.38 1.81 -37.06
C ALA A 344 -26.67 2.11 -36.27
N LEU A 345 -27.71 2.57 -36.96
CA LEU A 345 -29.00 2.89 -36.36
C LEU A 345 -30.00 1.76 -36.63
N LEU A 346 -30.67 1.29 -35.58
CA LEU A 346 -31.74 0.31 -35.72
C LEU A 346 -33.01 0.99 -36.27
N PRO A 347 -33.74 0.36 -37.21
CA PRO A 347 -35.02 0.86 -37.65
C PRO A 347 -36.05 0.78 -36.51
N ARG A 348 -36.67 1.91 -36.17
CA ARG A 348 -37.75 1.99 -35.17
C ARG A 348 -39.08 2.32 -35.85
N PRO A 349 -40.00 1.36 -35.99
CA PRO A 349 -41.33 1.62 -36.56
C PRO A 349 -42.09 2.68 -35.76
N GLN A 350 -42.98 3.41 -36.44
CA GLN A 350 -43.80 4.44 -35.82
C GLN A 350 -44.73 3.79 -34.77
N GLY A 351 -44.70 4.30 -33.53
CA GLY A 351 -45.46 3.74 -32.41
C GLY A 351 -44.70 2.73 -31.54
N THR A 352 -43.49 2.31 -31.92
CA THR A 352 -42.65 1.44 -31.09
C THR A 352 -41.78 2.27 -30.13
N GLU A 353 -41.85 1.98 -28.84
CA GLU A 353 -41.11 2.73 -27.80
C GLU A 353 -39.59 2.49 -27.90
N LYS A 354 -39.20 1.21 -28.06
CA LYS A 354 -37.81 0.77 -28.11
C LYS A 354 -37.63 -0.46 -29.01
N VAL A 355 -36.54 -0.49 -29.77
CA VAL A 355 -36.06 -1.65 -30.53
C VAL A 355 -34.60 -1.86 -30.17
N ASP A 356 -34.25 -3.06 -29.73
CA ASP A 356 -32.88 -3.50 -29.49
C ASP A 356 -32.44 -4.53 -30.56
N VAL A 357 -31.15 -4.87 -30.58
CA VAL A 357 -30.59 -5.78 -31.60
C VAL A 357 -31.19 -7.17 -31.46
N ASN A 358 -31.37 -7.65 -30.24
CA ASN A 358 -31.97 -8.95 -29.99
C ASN A 358 -33.40 -9.03 -30.55
N ALA A 359 -34.26 -8.07 -30.25
CA ALA A 359 -35.63 -8.01 -30.73
C ALA A 359 -35.70 -7.91 -32.27
N LEU A 360 -34.79 -7.15 -32.89
CA LEU A 360 -34.70 -7.07 -34.35
C LEU A 360 -34.35 -8.43 -34.97
N VAL A 361 -33.31 -9.09 -34.45
CA VAL A 361 -32.86 -10.40 -34.96
C VAL A 361 -33.90 -11.48 -34.70
N ALA A 362 -34.55 -11.49 -33.53
CA ALA A 362 -35.57 -12.46 -33.19
C ALA A 362 -36.82 -12.34 -34.09
N SER A 363 -37.21 -11.12 -34.46
CA SER A 363 -38.40 -10.87 -35.28
C SER A 363 -38.16 -10.98 -36.80
N GLN A 364 -36.99 -10.55 -37.29
CA GLN A 364 -36.72 -10.41 -38.73
C GLN A 364 -35.51 -11.24 -39.21
N GLY A 365 -34.87 -12.00 -38.33
CA GLY A 365 -33.74 -12.88 -38.65
C GLY A 365 -32.38 -12.17 -38.74
N ALA A 366 -31.32 -12.98 -38.75
CA ALA A 366 -29.93 -12.52 -38.73
C ALA A 366 -29.53 -11.68 -39.95
N ALA A 367 -30.10 -11.93 -41.13
CA ALA A 367 -29.82 -11.18 -42.35
C ALA A 367 -30.11 -9.68 -42.19
N THR A 368 -31.15 -9.33 -41.44
CA THR A 368 -31.54 -7.95 -41.16
C THR A 368 -30.46 -7.20 -40.38
N LEU A 369 -29.76 -7.86 -39.45
CA LEU A 369 -28.64 -7.24 -38.75
C LEU A 369 -27.47 -6.95 -39.70
N HIS A 370 -27.15 -7.87 -40.62
CA HIS A 370 -26.15 -7.64 -41.65
C HIS A 370 -26.51 -6.44 -42.55
N GLU A 371 -27.78 -6.27 -42.90
CA GLU A 371 -28.26 -5.10 -43.65
C GLU A 371 -28.10 -3.79 -42.86
N VAL A 372 -28.44 -3.78 -41.57
CA VAL A 372 -28.24 -2.63 -40.68
C VAL A 372 -26.77 -2.25 -40.58
N LEU A 373 -25.88 -3.23 -40.38
CA LEU A 373 -24.44 -3.00 -40.31
C LEU A 373 -23.85 -2.57 -41.67
N GLY A 374 -24.42 -3.05 -42.78
CA GLY A 374 -24.07 -2.60 -44.13
C GLY A 374 -24.37 -1.13 -44.36
N ARG A 375 -25.38 -0.58 -43.67
CA ARG A 375 -25.74 0.85 -43.71
C ARG A 375 -25.00 1.68 -42.65
N ALA A 376 -24.15 1.07 -41.83
CA ALA A 376 -23.40 1.79 -40.80
C ALA A 376 -22.48 2.83 -41.44
N ARG A 377 -22.55 4.08 -40.94
CA ARG A 377 -21.77 5.20 -41.47
C ARG A 377 -20.59 5.50 -40.59
N ALA A 378 -19.46 5.88 -41.18
CA ALA A 378 -18.30 6.33 -40.43
C ALA A 378 -18.69 7.53 -39.55
N TYR A 379 -18.11 7.64 -38.35
CA TYR A 379 -18.52 8.63 -37.35
C TYR A 379 -18.63 10.07 -37.89
N PRO A 380 -17.66 10.60 -38.68
CA PRO A 380 -17.81 11.91 -39.29
C PRO A 380 -18.99 12.01 -40.26
N GLU A 381 -19.16 11.02 -41.14
CA GLU A 381 -20.25 10.99 -42.12
C GLU A 381 -21.62 10.90 -41.46
N TYR A 382 -21.73 10.07 -40.41
CA TYR A 382 -22.94 9.95 -39.61
C TYR A 382 -23.36 11.31 -39.03
N LEU A 383 -22.41 12.07 -38.45
CA LEU A 383 -22.71 13.41 -37.94
C LEU A 383 -23.11 14.38 -39.05
N LEU A 384 -22.46 14.30 -40.22
CA LEU A 384 -22.79 15.16 -41.35
C LEU A 384 -24.15 14.85 -41.95
N ASP A 385 -24.56 13.59 -41.99
CA ASP A 385 -25.87 13.15 -42.52
C ASP A 385 -27.04 13.53 -41.63
N GLY A 386 -26.80 13.66 -40.32
CA GLY A 386 -27.79 14.20 -39.39
C GLY A 386 -28.08 15.69 -39.55
N ILE A 387 -27.35 16.40 -40.42
CA ILE A 387 -27.50 17.84 -40.65
C ILE A 387 -28.18 18.08 -42.02
N PRO A 388 -29.37 18.72 -42.06
CA PRO A 388 -30.03 19.07 -43.32
C PRO A 388 -29.18 20.02 -44.17
N GLU A 389 -29.14 19.81 -45.48
CA GLU A 389 -28.46 20.73 -46.41
C GLU A 389 -29.07 22.14 -46.38
N SER A 390 -30.36 22.25 -46.06
CA SER A 390 -31.09 23.51 -45.90
C SER A 390 -30.96 24.15 -44.51
N ALA A 391 -30.13 23.59 -43.61
CA ALA A 391 -29.98 24.11 -42.26
C ALA A 391 -29.52 25.59 -42.29
N PRO A 392 -30.18 26.49 -41.53
CA PRO A 392 -29.74 27.87 -41.41
C PRO A 392 -28.28 27.94 -40.93
N LYS A 393 -27.52 28.91 -41.45
CA LYS A 393 -26.08 29.06 -41.15
C LYS A 393 -25.77 29.13 -39.65
N ALA A 394 -26.68 29.69 -38.85
CA ALA A 394 -26.55 29.77 -37.39
C ALA A 394 -26.69 28.40 -36.69
N ASP A 395 -27.49 27.49 -37.23
CA ASP A 395 -27.69 26.15 -36.69
C ASP A 395 -26.57 25.20 -37.11
N LEU A 396 -25.95 25.49 -38.26
CA LEU A 396 -24.84 24.71 -38.82
C LEU A 396 -23.59 24.74 -37.92
N ASP A 397 -23.23 25.90 -37.37
CA ASP A 397 -22.09 26.02 -36.44
C ASP A 397 -22.31 25.19 -35.17
N LYS A 398 -23.51 25.22 -34.60
CA LYS A 398 -23.89 24.43 -33.41
C LYS A 398 -23.91 22.92 -33.71
N ALA A 399 -24.38 22.53 -34.88
CA ALA A 399 -24.47 21.13 -35.29
C ALA A 399 -23.08 20.52 -35.62
N LEU A 400 -22.16 21.32 -36.16
CA LEU A 400 -20.80 20.89 -36.47
C LEU A 400 -19.86 20.87 -35.25
N ALA A 401 -20.19 21.59 -34.18
CA ALA A 401 -19.31 21.71 -32.99
C ALA A 401 -18.82 20.38 -32.40
N PRO A 402 -19.64 19.31 -32.25
CA PRO A 402 -19.15 18.01 -31.75
C PRO A 402 -18.13 17.37 -32.69
N LEU A 403 -18.35 17.46 -34.01
CA LEU A 403 -17.43 16.93 -35.01
C LEU A 403 -16.11 17.73 -35.03
N LEU A 404 -16.19 19.06 -35.00
CA LEU A 404 -15.03 19.95 -34.92
C LEU A 404 -14.22 19.70 -33.64
N ALA A 405 -14.88 19.42 -32.51
CA ALA A 405 -14.21 19.06 -31.26
C ALA A 405 -13.46 17.72 -31.36
N SER A 406 -14.05 16.72 -32.02
CA SER A 406 -13.38 15.44 -32.26
C SER A 406 -12.17 15.59 -33.19
N LEU A 407 -12.24 16.47 -34.21
CA LEU A 407 -11.13 16.73 -35.15
C LEU A 407 -9.85 17.21 -34.44
N GLN A 408 -9.96 17.82 -33.25
CA GLN A 408 -8.81 18.28 -32.46
C GLN A 408 -7.91 17.15 -31.97
N GLN A 409 -8.46 15.94 -31.81
CA GLN A 409 -7.76 14.79 -31.25
C GLN A 409 -7.19 13.88 -32.35
N CYS A 410 -7.44 14.19 -33.62
CA CYS A 410 -7.01 13.40 -34.77
C CYS A 410 -5.76 13.96 -35.47
N THR A 411 -5.15 13.14 -36.33
CA THR A 411 -4.04 13.58 -37.18
C THR A 411 -4.48 14.65 -38.18
N ALA A 412 -3.57 15.55 -38.55
CA ALA A 412 -3.83 16.63 -39.51
C ALA A 412 -4.43 16.11 -40.82
N VAL A 413 -3.97 14.96 -41.31
CA VAL A 413 -4.47 14.33 -42.54
C VAL A 413 -5.95 13.92 -42.40
N ARG A 414 -6.34 13.26 -41.29
CA ARG A 414 -7.75 12.90 -41.06
C ARG A 414 -8.62 14.13 -40.87
N ALA A 415 -8.10 15.14 -40.19
CA ALA A 415 -8.81 16.40 -40.01
C ALA A 415 -9.11 17.08 -41.36
N ASP A 416 -8.12 17.10 -42.24
CA ASP A 416 -8.23 17.75 -43.55
C ASP A 416 -9.26 17.09 -44.48
N VAL A 417 -9.30 15.74 -44.50
CA VAL A 417 -10.31 14.98 -45.25
C VAL A 417 -11.74 15.29 -44.79
N VAL A 418 -11.97 15.39 -43.48
CA VAL A 418 -13.29 15.70 -42.94
C VAL A 418 -13.66 17.17 -43.19
N LEU A 419 -12.70 18.09 -43.09
CA LEU A 419 -12.92 19.51 -43.41
C LEU A 419 -13.28 19.71 -44.88
N ASP A 420 -12.66 18.95 -45.79
CA ASP A 420 -13.01 18.94 -47.22
C ASP A 420 -14.43 18.38 -47.46
N ALA A 421 -14.81 17.33 -46.73
CA ALA A 421 -16.19 16.80 -46.78
C ALA A 421 -17.23 17.82 -46.27
N ILE A 422 -16.95 18.55 -45.19
CA ILE A 422 -17.80 19.63 -44.68
C ILE A 422 -17.90 20.76 -45.72
N SER A 423 -16.78 21.14 -46.32
CA SER A 423 -16.70 22.20 -47.33
C SER A 423 -17.54 21.85 -48.57
N ALA A 424 -17.42 20.62 -49.05
CA ALA A 424 -18.16 20.11 -50.20
C ALA A 424 -19.68 20.03 -49.93
N LYS A 425 -20.09 19.52 -48.76
CA LYS A 425 -21.51 19.30 -48.44
C LYS A 425 -22.28 20.59 -48.18
N PHE A 426 -21.68 21.56 -47.50
CA PHE A 426 -22.37 22.78 -47.06
C PHE A 426 -21.90 24.06 -47.78
N GLY A 427 -21.03 23.95 -48.80
CA GLY A 427 -20.52 25.10 -49.55
C GLY A 427 -19.68 26.08 -48.71
N LEU A 428 -19.13 25.63 -47.58
CA LEU A 428 -18.37 26.47 -46.66
C LEU A 428 -16.93 26.64 -47.13
N ARG A 429 -16.38 27.87 -47.08
CA ARG A 429 -14.97 28.12 -47.41
C ARG A 429 -14.05 27.46 -46.38
N ARG A 430 -13.03 26.72 -46.84
CA ARG A 430 -12.00 26.08 -45.97
C ARG A 430 -11.37 27.03 -44.95
N ARG A 431 -11.16 28.29 -45.33
CA ARG A 431 -10.63 29.34 -44.43
C ARG A 431 -11.56 29.63 -43.24
N ALA A 432 -12.89 29.58 -43.43
CA ALA A 432 -13.86 29.77 -42.36
C ALA A 432 -13.95 28.55 -41.45
N LEU A 433 -13.88 27.34 -42.00
CA LEU A 433 -13.83 26.10 -41.21
C LEU A 433 -12.56 26.00 -40.37
N ASN A 434 -11.40 26.37 -40.93
CA ASN A 434 -10.15 26.47 -40.19
C ASN A 434 -10.19 27.57 -39.11
N ALA A 435 -10.93 28.66 -39.35
CA ALA A 435 -11.14 29.71 -38.36
C ALA A 435 -12.09 29.25 -37.24
N ASN A 436 -13.14 28.48 -37.53
CA ASN A 436 -14.03 27.88 -36.54
C ASN A 436 -13.34 26.75 -35.75
N LEU A 437 -12.50 25.94 -36.39
CA LEU A 437 -11.66 24.95 -35.70
C LEU A 437 -10.69 25.67 -34.74
N LYS A 438 -10.06 26.76 -35.18
CA LYS A 438 -9.22 27.64 -34.32
C LYS A 438 -10.04 28.40 -33.27
N GLY A 439 -11.29 28.77 -33.56
CA GLY A 439 -12.20 29.50 -32.68
C GLY A 439 -12.76 28.62 -31.57
N VAL A 440 -13.12 27.37 -31.87
CA VAL A 440 -13.45 26.33 -30.87
C VAL A 440 -12.20 25.94 -30.08
N VAL A 441 -11.01 25.89 -30.70
CA VAL A 441 -9.74 25.79 -29.95
C VAL A 441 -9.60 26.97 -29.02
N ALA A 442 -9.82 28.21 -29.47
CA ALA A 442 -9.71 29.43 -28.68
C ALA A 442 -10.82 29.60 -27.62
N GLU A 443 -12.02 29.04 -27.79
CA GLU A 443 -13.13 29.06 -26.82
C GLU A 443 -13.04 27.92 -25.80
N LYS A 444 -12.60 26.72 -26.20
CA LYS A 444 -12.29 25.62 -25.27
C LYS A 444 -10.99 25.93 -24.53
N GLU A 445 -10.01 26.52 -25.20
CA GLU A 445 -8.87 27.15 -24.56
C GLU A 445 -9.36 28.31 -23.74
N ALA A 446 -10.22 29.25 -24.15
CA ALA A 446 -10.66 30.37 -23.30
C ALA A 446 -11.57 29.96 -22.14
N ALA A 447 -12.35 28.87 -22.23
CA ALA A 447 -13.18 28.34 -21.14
C ALA A 447 -12.34 27.46 -20.20
N ALA A 448 -11.47 26.60 -20.72
CA ALA A 448 -10.46 25.90 -19.92
C ALA A 448 -9.40 26.87 -19.36
N THR A 449 -9.17 28.01 -20.02
CA THR A 449 -8.27 29.11 -19.65
C THR A 449 -9.01 30.13 -18.81
N ALA A 450 -10.33 30.24 -18.79
CA ALA A 450 -11.07 31.02 -17.80
C ALA A 450 -11.13 30.24 -16.48
N GLN A 451 -11.32 28.92 -16.57
CA GLN A 451 -11.28 28.01 -15.43
C GLN A 451 -9.84 27.77 -14.94
N ARG A 452 -8.81 27.89 -15.81
CA ARG A 452 -7.38 27.92 -15.43
C ARG A 452 -6.85 29.32 -15.06
N ARG A 453 -7.35 30.43 -15.62
CA ARG A 453 -6.96 31.84 -15.28
C ARG A 453 -7.50 32.27 -13.94
N ALA A 454 -8.50 31.58 -13.40
CA ALA A 454 -8.82 31.68 -11.99
C ALA A 454 -7.65 31.22 -11.07
N SER A 455 -6.62 30.55 -11.62
CA SER A 455 -5.35 30.27 -10.95
C SER A 455 -4.18 30.97 -11.67
N ALA A 456 -3.39 31.74 -10.93
CA ALA A 456 -2.28 32.61 -11.37
C ALA A 456 -1.44 32.11 -12.59
N ALA A 457 -1.07 33.03 -13.49
CA ALA A 457 -0.22 32.78 -14.66
C ALA A 457 1.09 32.07 -14.31
N ARG A 458 1.41 30.98 -15.02
CA ARG A 458 2.64 30.21 -14.82
C ARG A 458 3.84 30.95 -15.42
N PRO A 459 5.00 30.95 -14.76
CA PRO A 459 6.22 31.58 -15.29
C PRO A 459 6.73 30.87 -16.56
N GLU A 460 7.26 31.64 -17.50
CA GLU A 460 7.90 31.16 -18.73
C GLU A 460 9.42 31.06 -18.54
N ILE A 461 10.04 29.97 -19.00
CA ILE A 461 11.47 29.69 -18.89
C ILE A 461 12.02 29.39 -20.28
N ASN A 462 12.92 30.25 -20.75
CA ASN A 462 13.62 30.06 -22.02
C ASN A 462 14.86 29.19 -21.83
N VAL A 463 15.01 28.13 -22.63
CA VAL A 463 16.15 27.19 -22.60
C VAL A 463 17.14 27.37 -23.76
N GLY A 464 16.77 28.13 -24.80
CA GLY A 464 17.58 28.28 -26.01
C GLY A 464 18.82 29.15 -25.77
N ASN A 465 20.00 28.68 -26.18
CA ASN A 465 21.29 29.39 -26.05
C ASN A 465 21.62 29.88 -24.63
N ARG A 466 21.14 29.19 -23.59
CA ARG A 466 21.37 29.55 -22.18
C ARG A 466 22.13 28.48 -21.42
N GLN A 467 22.86 28.92 -20.40
CA GLN A 467 23.58 28.04 -19.49
C GLN A 467 22.60 27.32 -18.55
N LEU A 468 22.84 26.04 -18.28
CA LEU A 468 21.95 25.20 -17.47
C LEU A 468 21.69 25.77 -16.07
N TRP A 469 22.69 26.37 -15.43
CA TRP A 469 22.54 26.95 -14.08
C TRP A 469 21.49 28.07 -14.02
N ALA A 470 21.36 28.86 -15.09
CA ALA A 470 20.38 29.95 -15.17
C ALA A 470 18.96 29.38 -15.33
N ILE A 471 18.81 28.38 -16.20
CA ILE A 471 17.56 27.64 -16.42
C ILE A 471 17.10 26.97 -15.10
N VAL A 472 18.01 26.30 -14.40
CA VAL A 472 17.76 25.67 -13.09
C VAL A 472 17.30 26.71 -12.07
N THR A 473 17.94 27.89 -12.03
CA THR A 473 17.60 28.95 -11.07
C THR A 473 16.17 29.44 -11.25
N GLU A 474 15.76 29.72 -12.49
CA GLU A 474 14.39 30.13 -12.82
C GLU A 474 13.37 29.02 -12.53
N ALA A 475 13.71 27.77 -12.85
CA ALA A 475 12.88 26.62 -12.54
C ALA A 475 12.67 26.46 -11.03
N ARG A 476 13.71 26.65 -10.22
CA ARG A 476 13.62 26.60 -8.74
C ARG A 476 12.66 27.67 -8.23
N GLN A 477 12.77 28.89 -8.72
CA GLN A 477 11.87 29.98 -8.34
C GLN A 477 10.41 29.67 -8.71
N ALA A 478 10.18 29.18 -9.93
CA ALA A 478 8.85 28.78 -10.39
C ALA A 478 8.22 27.70 -9.49
N VAL A 479 8.98 26.65 -9.17
CA VAL A 479 8.51 25.55 -8.32
C VAL A 479 8.28 26.00 -6.88
N VAL A 480 9.15 26.84 -6.30
CA VAL A 480 8.97 27.38 -4.95
C VAL A 480 7.69 28.23 -4.86
N GLN A 481 7.49 29.14 -5.82
CA GLN A 481 6.27 29.97 -5.88
C GLN A 481 5.00 29.12 -6.08
N ALA A 482 5.08 28.07 -6.90
CA ALA A 482 3.99 27.12 -7.05
C ALA A 482 3.70 26.36 -5.76
N ASN A 483 4.75 25.98 -5.04
CA ASN A 483 4.62 25.22 -3.80
C ASN A 483 3.90 25.99 -2.70
N GLU A 484 4.08 27.31 -2.61
CA GLU A 484 3.30 28.14 -1.69
C GLU A 484 1.79 28.08 -1.95
N ARG A 485 1.38 27.95 -3.22
CA ARG A 485 -0.03 27.77 -3.59
C ARG A 485 -0.50 26.36 -3.24
N ARG A 486 0.33 25.34 -3.52
CA ARG A 486 0.04 23.95 -3.17
C ARG A 486 -0.15 23.76 -1.67
N MET A 487 0.74 24.32 -0.84
CA MET A 487 0.64 24.27 0.61
C MET A 487 -0.64 24.93 1.13
N ARG A 488 -0.99 26.11 0.62
CA ARG A 488 -2.24 26.80 0.99
C ARG A 488 -3.48 25.99 0.60
N ALA A 489 -3.49 25.41 -0.59
CA ALA A 489 -4.59 24.56 -1.05
C ALA A 489 -4.70 23.29 -0.18
N ALA A 490 -3.59 22.59 0.03
CA ALA A 490 -3.54 21.37 0.84
C ALA A 490 -4.04 21.60 2.28
N SER A 491 -3.67 22.72 2.89
CA SER A 491 -4.07 23.06 4.27
C SER A 491 -5.56 23.41 4.42
N THR A 492 -6.29 23.68 3.33
CA THR A 492 -7.68 24.17 3.37
C THR A 492 -8.69 23.29 2.65
N GLN A 493 -8.29 22.63 1.56
CA GLN A 493 -9.19 21.90 0.65
C GLN A 493 -8.69 20.47 0.36
N GLY A 494 -7.62 20.02 1.02
CA GLY A 494 -6.91 18.79 0.68
C GLY A 494 -6.12 18.91 -0.63
N PHE A 495 -5.52 17.80 -1.09
CA PHE A 495 -4.70 17.80 -2.30
C PHE A 495 -4.81 16.49 -3.08
N ALA A 496 -4.64 16.57 -4.40
CA ALA A 496 -4.35 15.41 -5.25
C ALA A 496 -2.84 15.19 -5.34
N ASN A 497 -2.39 13.94 -5.54
CA ASN A 497 -0.96 13.59 -5.62
C ASN A 497 -0.18 14.43 -6.65
N GLU A 498 -0.81 14.83 -7.76
CA GLU A 498 -0.17 15.65 -8.81
C GLU A 498 0.10 17.10 -8.41
N ALA A 499 -0.66 17.60 -7.42
CA ALA A 499 -0.62 18.95 -6.87
C ALA A 499 -0.15 18.97 -5.40
N ALA A 500 0.41 17.86 -4.93
CA ALA A 500 0.84 17.73 -3.54
C ALA A 500 1.96 18.73 -3.20
N PRO A 501 1.95 19.28 -1.97
CA PRO A 501 3.04 20.10 -1.49
C PRO A 501 4.37 19.35 -1.46
N LEU A 502 5.44 20.08 -1.76
CA LEU A 502 6.83 19.64 -1.82
C LEU A 502 7.61 20.18 -0.63
N PHE A 503 8.53 19.38 -0.10
CA PHE A 503 9.35 19.71 1.06
C PHE A 503 10.76 19.14 0.92
N VAL A 504 11.64 19.58 1.81
CA VAL A 504 12.95 18.96 2.00
C VAL A 504 12.94 18.18 3.31
N ARG A 505 13.36 16.91 3.27
CA ARG A 505 13.57 16.10 4.48
C ARG A 505 14.99 15.58 4.49
N GLY A 506 15.77 16.01 5.49
CA GLY A 506 17.22 15.79 5.48
C GLY A 506 17.84 16.45 4.24
N ASN A 507 18.37 15.65 3.33
CA ASN A 507 18.89 16.10 2.03
C ASN A 507 18.02 15.67 0.83
N ALA A 508 16.85 15.07 1.06
CA ALA A 508 15.99 14.53 0.02
C ALA A 508 14.82 15.47 -0.30
N LEU A 509 14.48 15.57 -1.58
CA LEU A 509 13.24 16.19 -2.04
C LEU A 509 12.09 15.21 -1.85
N VAL A 510 11.10 15.60 -1.06
CA VAL A 510 9.92 14.78 -0.76
C VAL A 510 8.64 15.53 -1.11
N GLN A 511 7.57 14.79 -1.33
CA GLN A 511 6.22 15.32 -1.48
C GLN A 511 5.28 14.67 -0.46
N LEU A 512 4.20 15.36 -0.12
CA LEU A 512 3.06 14.67 0.48
C LEU A 512 2.46 13.71 -0.55
N ALA A 513 2.09 12.52 -0.09
CA ALA A 513 1.38 11.54 -0.88
C ALA A 513 0.15 11.12 -0.10
N GLN A 514 -0.98 11.00 -0.81
CA GLN A 514 -2.23 10.47 -0.29
C GLN A 514 -2.39 9.04 -0.82
N PRO A 515 -2.13 8.01 0.01
CA PRO A 515 -2.50 6.63 -0.32
C PRO A 515 -4.04 6.49 -0.27
N GLU A 516 -4.60 5.54 -1.02
CA GLU A 516 -6.04 5.30 -0.98
C GLU A 516 -6.49 4.94 0.45
N LYS A 517 -7.44 5.72 0.99
CA LYS A 517 -8.04 5.53 2.33
C LYS A 517 -7.07 5.58 3.52
N GLU A 518 -5.87 6.13 3.36
CA GLU A 518 -4.92 6.34 4.47
C GLU A 518 -4.59 7.82 4.67
N ALA A 519 -4.05 8.19 5.84
CA ALA A 519 -3.54 9.53 6.09
C ALA A 519 -2.32 9.85 5.19
N PRO A 520 -2.06 11.13 4.88
CA PRO A 520 -0.89 11.53 4.11
C PRO A 520 0.41 11.00 4.69
N ILE A 521 1.32 10.64 3.81
CA ILE A 521 2.69 10.25 4.12
C ILE A 521 3.68 11.12 3.34
N LEU A 522 4.94 11.13 3.76
CA LEU A 522 6.02 11.71 2.97
C LEU A 522 6.56 10.64 2.02
N SER A 523 6.73 11.01 0.76
CA SER A 523 7.29 10.15 -0.28
C SER A 523 8.43 10.87 -0.99
N GLU A 524 9.57 10.18 -1.15
CA GLU A 524 10.70 10.70 -1.91
C GLU A 524 10.36 10.85 -3.39
N MET A 525 10.80 11.96 -3.99
CA MET A 525 10.55 12.22 -5.39
C MET A 525 11.50 11.44 -6.31
N THR A 526 10.96 10.89 -7.40
CA THR A 526 11.75 10.30 -8.48
C THR A 526 12.05 11.34 -9.57
N GLU A 527 13.02 11.06 -10.46
CA GLU A 527 13.34 11.95 -11.59
C GLU A 527 12.09 12.22 -12.44
N ALA A 528 11.27 11.18 -12.67
CA ALA A 528 10.01 11.29 -13.39
C ALA A 528 8.98 12.16 -12.66
N ALA A 529 8.88 12.05 -11.33
CA ALA A 529 7.98 12.88 -10.54
C ALA A 529 8.38 14.36 -10.59
N VAL A 530 9.68 14.66 -10.43
CA VAL A 530 10.21 16.03 -10.53
C VAL A 530 10.01 16.59 -11.94
N TYR A 531 10.30 15.80 -12.96
CA TYR A 531 10.06 16.17 -14.35
C TYR A 531 8.58 16.51 -14.59
N GLY A 532 7.66 15.72 -14.02
CA GLY A 532 6.23 16.01 -14.03
C GLY A 532 5.86 17.34 -13.35
N VAL A 533 6.50 17.67 -12.23
CA VAL A 533 6.33 18.98 -11.57
C VAL A 533 6.81 20.10 -12.48
N LEU A 534 7.99 19.98 -13.07
CA LEU A 534 8.54 21.00 -13.98
C LEU A 534 7.62 21.26 -15.19
N LEU A 535 7.04 20.20 -15.77
CA LEU A 535 6.05 20.30 -16.83
C LEU A 535 4.77 21.05 -16.42
N ARG A 536 4.36 20.92 -15.16
CA ARG A 536 3.12 21.50 -14.64
C ARG A 536 3.30 22.93 -14.14
N GLU A 537 4.48 23.29 -13.64
CA GLU A 537 4.65 24.57 -12.93
C GLU A 537 5.31 25.69 -13.73
N ALA A 538 5.86 25.41 -14.91
CA ALA A 538 6.42 26.42 -15.81
C ALA A 538 6.07 26.15 -17.28
N THR A 539 6.05 27.20 -18.07
CA THR A 539 6.00 27.13 -19.54
C THR A 539 7.43 27.13 -20.06
N TRP A 540 7.80 26.14 -20.89
CA TRP A 540 9.18 25.98 -21.36
C TRP A 540 9.27 26.34 -22.84
N VAL A 541 10.16 27.25 -23.20
CA VAL A 541 10.29 27.76 -24.57
C VAL A 541 11.74 27.78 -25.04
N THR A 542 11.94 27.73 -26.35
CA THR A 542 13.19 28.08 -27.02
C THR A 542 12.90 29.09 -28.12
N GLU A 543 13.83 30.01 -28.38
CA GLU A 543 13.69 30.90 -29.53
C GLU A 543 14.30 30.27 -30.78
N VAL A 544 13.52 30.30 -31.87
CA VAL A 544 13.98 29.98 -33.22
C VAL A 544 13.50 31.10 -34.12
N GLU A 545 14.43 31.78 -34.81
CA GLU A 545 14.13 32.93 -35.70
C GLU A 545 13.32 34.05 -35.02
N GLY A 546 13.59 34.32 -33.74
CA GLY A 546 12.89 35.36 -32.97
C GLY A 546 11.45 35.02 -32.58
N ARG A 547 11.03 33.76 -32.74
CA ARG A 547 9.73 33.26 -32.30
C ARG A 547 9.86 32.21 -31.20
N PRO A 548 9.07 32.31 -30.10
CA PRO A 548 9.08 31.31 -29.05
C PRO A 548 8.43 30.02 -29.53
N HIS A 549 9.14 28.90 -29.36
CA HIS A 549 8.68 27.55 -29.64
C HIS A 549 8.59 26.79 -28.33
N SER A 550 7.45 26.15 -28.09
CA SER A 550 7.26 25.31 -26.90
C SER A 550 8.18 24.10 -26.94
N VAL A 551 8.84 23.82 -25.83
CA VAL A 551 9.73 22.68 -25.65
C VAL A 551 9.46 22.02 -24.31
N PHE A 552 10.07 20.86 -24.07
CA PHE A 552 10.04 20.22 -22.76
C PHE A 552 11.19 20.71 -21.86
N PRO A 553 11.04 20.66 -20.53
CA PRO A 553 12.15 20.90 -19.61
C PRO A 553 13.34 19.98 -19.93
N PRO A 554 14.58 20.47 -19.89
CA PRO A 554 15.75 19.60 -19.97
C PRO A 554 15.75 18.62 -18.79
N LYS A 555 15.99 17.32 -19.05
CA LYS A 555 16.02 16.29 -17.99
C LYS A 555 17.05 16.58 -16.91
N ASP A 556 18.15 17.25 -17.26
CA ASP A 556 19.20 17.62 -16.32
C ASP A 556 18.72 18.62 -15.25
N VAL A 557 17.66 19.40 -15.51
CA VAL A 557 17.02 20.22 -14.47
C VAL A 557 16.37 19.34 -13.40
N ALA A 558 15.67 18.26 -13.80
CA ALA A 558 15.05 17.34 -12.84
C ALA A 558 16.11 16.57 -12.01
N ARG A 559 17.22 16.18 -12.64
CA ARG A 559 18.35 15.54 -11.95
C ARG A 559 19.02 16.48 -10.96
N ASP A 560 19.22 17.74 -11.35
CA ASP A 560 19.78 18.76 -10.47
C ASP A 560 18.88 19.01 -9.26
N PHE A 561 17.56 19.07 -9.43
CA PHE A 561 16.61 19.21 -8.32
C PHE A 561 16.68 18.08 -7.30
N LEU A 562 16.92 16.85 -7.74
CA LEU A 562 17.08 15.72 -6.82
C LEU A 562 18.43 15.73 -6.10
N ALA A 563 19.49 16.17 -6.78
CA ALA A 563 20.81 16.30 -6.17
C ALA A 563 20.88 17.48 -5.19
N TYR A 564 20.20 18.58 -5.54
CA TYR A 564 20.20 19.85 -4.84
C TYR A 564 18.76 20.41 -4.78
N PRO A 565 17.95 19.96 -3.80
CA PRO A 565 16.58 20.44 -3.63
C PRO A 565 16.50 21.96 -3.59
N PRO A 566 15.45 22.59 -4.17
CA PRO A 566 15.33 24.04 -4.20
C PRO A 566 15.37 24.64 -2.78
N PRO A 567 16.23 25.65 -2.51
CA PRO A 567 16.45 26.16 -1.15
C PRO A 567 15.25 26.89 -0.53
N GLY A 568 14.27 27.30 -1.36
CA GLY A 568 13.02 27.92 -0.89
C GLY A 568 11.93 26.92 -0.50
N LEU A 569 12.14 25.61 -0.67
CA LEU A 569 11.19 24.62 -0.19
C LEU A 569 11.33 24.43 1.33
N PRO A 570 10.22 24.40 2.07
CA PRO A 570 10.28 24.28 3.52
C PRO A 570 10.78 22.90 3.96
N PRO A 571 11.52 22.83 5.08
CA PRO A 571 11.87 21.56 5.69
C PRO A 571 10.65 20.90 6.35
N VAL A 572 10.58 19.58 6.29
CA VAL A 572 9.59 18.78 7.02
C VAL A 572 10.24 17.51 7.57
N GLU A 573 9.90 17.12 8.79
CA GLU A 573 10.45 15.94 9.45
C GLU A 573 9.44 14.81 9.57
N ALA A 574 8.16 15.12 9.79
CA ALA A 574 7.08 14.13 9.92
C ALA A 574 5.70 14.71 9.58
N VAL A 575 4.77 13.80 9.25
CA VAL A 575 3.34 14.08 9.17
C VAL A 575 2.67 13.56 10.44
N ILE A 576 1.89 14.41 11.10
CA ILE A 576 1.10 14.08 12.28
C ILE A 576 -0.38 14.22 11.97
N THR A 577 -1.20 13.37 12.59
CA THR A 577 -2.65 13.32 12.38
C THR A 577 -3.47 13.76 13.60
N THR A 578 -2.75 14.16 14.65
CA THR A 578 -3.27 14.54 15.95
C THR A 578 -2.52 15.78 16.41
N PRO A 579 -3.19 16.79 16.99
CA PRO A 579 -2.53 17.90 17.65
C PRO A 579 -1.48 17.46 18.67
N VAL A 580 -0.33 18.12 18.65
CA VAL A 580 0.79 17.90 19.57
C VAL A 580 1.34 19.26 20.03
N PHE A 581 2.20 19.24 21.04
CA PHE A 581 2.89 20.45 21.49
C PHE A 581 4.17 20.68 20.69
N GLY A 582 4.36 21.92 20.23
CA GLY A 582 5.60 22.36 19.60
C GLY A 582 6.73 22.54 20.61
N GLN A 583 7.92 22.90 20.13
CA GLN A 583 9.12 23.11 20.96
C GLN A 583 8.91 24.19 22.02
N ASP A 584 8.16 25.24 21.67
CA ASP A 584 7.81 26.33 22.59
C ASP A 584 6.68 25.95 23.56
N GLY A 585 6.14 24.73 23.45
CA GLY A 585 5.02 24.18 24.21
C GLY A 585 3.67 24.81 23.89
N LYS A 586 3.50 25.43 22.71
CA LYS A 586 2.17 25.76 22.18
C LYS A 586 1.54 24.53 21.54
N LEU A 587 0.22 24.41 21.69
CA LEU A 587 -0.55 23.34 21.06
C LEU A 587 -0.75 23.65 19.57
N LEU A 588 -0.32 22.73 18.70
CA LEU A 588 -0.46 22.84 17.26
C LEU A 588 -1.84 22.32 16.82
N LEU A 589 -2.73 23.24 16.42
CA LEU A 589 -4.13 22.92 16.09
C LEU A 589 -4.50 23.16 14.62
N THR A 590 -3.76 24.03 13.94
CA THR A 590 -4.10 24.47 12.58
C THR A 590 -3.60 23.45 11.55
N PRO A 591 -4.46 22.92 10.66
CA PRO A 591 -4.01 22.05 9.58
C PRO A 591 -2.94 22.71 8.71
N GLY A 592 -1.96 21.94 8.26
CA GLY A 592 -0.87 22.39 7.39
C GLY A 592 0.51 22.35 8.02
N LEU A 593 1.45 23.09 7.44
CA LEU A 593 2.85 23.12 7.88
C LEU A 593 3.03 24.03 9.12
N HIS A 594 3.64 23.48 10.15
CA HIS A 594 4.23 24.20 11.28
C HIS A 594 5.75 24.29 11.08
N PRO A 595 6.28 25.41 10.56
CA PRO A 595 7.67 25.49 10.09
C PRO A 595 8.71 25.40 11.22
N GLU A 596 8.44 26.03 12.36
CA GLU A 596 9.34 26.00 13.54
C GLU A 596 9.51 24.57 14.08
N ASP A 597 8.43 23.78 14.05
CA ASP A 597 8.42 22.39 14.50
C ASP A 597 8.74 21.38 13.40
N ARG A 598 8.77 21.83 12.14
CA ARG A 598 8.96 21.02 10.92
C ARG A 598 7.96 19.86 10.84
N LEU A 599 6.71 20.12 11.21
CA LEU A 599 5.63 19.15 11.22
C LEU A 599 4.54 19.57 10.23
N TRP A 600 4.00 18.60 9.49
CA TRP A 600 2.73 18.78 8.78
C TRP A 600 1.60 18.17 9.62
N LEU A 601 0.63 18.99 10.02
CA LEU A 601 -0.57 18.54 10.71
C LEU A 601 -1.71 18.30 9.73
N GLU A 602 -2.14 17.04 9.61
CA GLU A 602 -3.31 16.61 8.86
C GLU A 602 -4.34 15.97 9.80
N PRO A 603 -5.21 16.76 10.45
CA PRO A 603 -6.11 16.22 11.46
C PRO A 603 -7.10 15.22 10.86
N THR A 604 -7.35 14.12 11.58
CA THR A 604 -8.36 13.15 11.17
C THR A 604 -9.76 13.79 11.25
N PRO A 605 -10.62 13.67 10.21
CA PRO A 605 -11.96 14.27 10.24
C PRO A 605 -12.85 13.85 11.42
N ALA A 606 -12.63 12.63 11.94
CA ALA A 606 -13.37 12.07 13.09
C ALA A 606 -12.87 12.55 14.47
N LEU A 607 -11.79 13.35 14.52
CA LEU A 607 -11.20 13.81 15.79
C LEU A 607 -11.81 15.14 16.23
N HIS A 608 -12.65 15.11 17.26
CA HIS A 608 -13.36 16.27 17.79
C HIS A 608 -12.90 16.62 19.21
N LEU A 609 -11.86 17.44 19.32
CA LEU A 609 -11.16 17.69 20.59
C LEU A 609 -11.82 18.71 21.52
N GLY A 610 -12.78 19.51 21.06
CA GLY A 610 -13.28 20.64 21.84
C GLY A 610 -12.16 21.59 22.30
N ALA A 611 -12.42 22.40 23.33
CA ALA A 611 -11.39 23.23 23.94
C ALA A 611 -10.55 22.43 24.95
N VAL A 612 -9.22 22.60 24.90
CA VAL A 612 -8.29 22.13 25.94
C VAL A 612 -7.93 23.33 26.81
N SER A 613 -8.16 23.26 28.12
CA SER A 613 -7.86 24.35 29.04
C SER A 613 -6.36 24.61 29.08
N GLU A 614 -5.93 25.88 28.93
CA GLU A 614 -4.52 26.26 29.05
C GLU A 614 -3.96 26.07 30.47
N ARG A 615 -4.85 26.04 31.47
CA ARG A 615 -4.54 25.81 32.89
C ARG A 615 -5.54 24.81 33.47
N PRO A 616 -5.36 23.51 33.23
CA PRO A 616 -6.28 22.49 33.73
C PRO A 616 -6.38 22.50 35.25
N THR A 617 -7.59 22.28 35.79
CA THR A 617 -7.78 22.15 37.24
C THR A 617 -7.28 20.79 37.74
N PRO A 618 -6.99 20.64 39.05
CA PRO A 618 -6.63 19.35 39.63
C PRO A 618 -7.65 18.24 39.35
N GLU A 619 -8.94 18.57 39.29
CA GLU A 619 -10.03 17.63 38.96
C GLU A 619 -9.96 17.18 37.49
N GLU A 620 -9.68 18.10 36.56
CA GLU A 620 -9.50 17.77 35.15
C GLU A 620 -8.28 16.86 34.93
N VAL A 621 -7.18 17.14 35.66
CA VAL A 621 -5.97 16.28 35.64
C VAL A 621 -6.26 14.91 36.21
N ALA A 622 -6.98 14.83 37.34
CA ALA A 622 -7.37 13.57 37.96
C ALA A 622 -8.28 12.74 37.04
N ALA A 623 -9.27 13.38 36.38
CA ALA A 623 -10.16 12.72 35.42
C ALA A 623 -9.41 12.22 34.19
N ALA A 624 -8.50 13.03 33.63
CA ALA A 624 -7.67 12.64 32.50
C ALA A 624 -6.76 11.44 32.84
N ARG A 625 -6.17 11.42 34.04
CA ARG A 625 -5.40 10.26 34.54
C ARG A 625 -6.29 9.03 34.72
N ALA A 626 -7.46 9.19 35.35
CA ALA A 626 -8.40 8.11 35.62
C ALA A 626 -8.85 7.44 34.32
N LEU A 627 -9.09 8.21 33.25
CA LEU A 627 -9.45 7.65 31.94
C LEU A 627 -8.36 6.67 31.43
N PHE A 628 -7.08 6.97 31.62
CA PHE A 628 -6.04 6.01 31.27
C PHE A 628 -5.93 4.87 32.28
N PHE A 629 -5.93 5.14 33.59
CA PHE A 629 -5.59 4.15 34.60
C PHE A 629 -6.73 3.22 35.00
N ASP A 630 -7.96 3.73 35.01
CA ASP A 630 -9.15 3.09 35.59
C ASP A 630 -10.15 2.65 34.50
N ASP A 631 -10.00 3.15 33.27
CA ASP A 631 -10.72 2.68 32.09
C ASP A 631 -9.81 1.90 31.14
N VAL A 632 -8.86 2.58 30.51
CA VAL A 632 -8.08 2.01 29.40
C VAL A 632 -7.11 0.91 29.84
N PHE A 633 -6.40 1.14 30.94
CA PHE A 633 -5.34 0.26 31.44
C PHE A 633 -5.80 -0.73 32.51
N VAL A 634 -7.07 -0.69 32.91
CA VAL A 634 -7.59 -1.43 34.08
C VAL A 634 -7.43 -2.94 33.95
N ASP A 635 -7.63 -3.48 32.74
CA ASP A 635 -7.54 -4.92 32.50
C ASP A 635 -6.15 -5.37 32.06
N PHE A 636 -5.22 -4.46 31.76
CA PHE A 636 -3.86 -4.84 31.42
C PHE A 636 -3.11 -5.26 32.68
N PRO A 637 -2.66 -6.52 32.77
CA PRO A 637 -2.04 -7.05 33.98
C PRO A 637 -0.57 -6.61 34.09
N PHE A 638 -0.32 -5.33 34.34
CA PHE A 638 1.03 -4.81 34.52
C PHE A 638 1.72 -5.47 35.72
N ALA A 639 2.98 -5.90 35.55
CA ALA A 639 3.71 -6.61 36.58
C ALA A 639 4.12 -5.70 37.75
N HIS A 640 4.51 -4.46 37.45
CA HIS A 640 4.94 -3.45 38.41
C HIS A 640 4.28 -2.08 38.13
N PRO A 641 4.08 -1.20 39.13
CA PRO A 641 3.58 0.16 38.91
C PRO A 641 4.38 0.95 37.86
N SER A 642 5.70 0.71 37.78
CA SER A 642 6.56 1.29 36.75
C SER A 642 6.17 0.89 35.33
N ASP A 643 5.68 -0.33 35.11
CA ASP A 643 5.25 -0.79 33.78
C ASP A 643 4.01 0.00 33.32
N LYS A 644 3.08 0.28 34.25
CA LYS A 644 1.90 1.12 33.99
C LYS A 644 2.30 2.59 33.76
N ALA A 645 3.27 3.10 34.52
CA ALA A 645 3.83 4.44 34.30
C ALA A 645 4.54 4.56 32.93
N HIS A 646 5.31 3.55 32.52
CA HIS A 646 5.94 3.50 31.20
C HIS A 646 4.92 3.36 30.06
N ALA A 647 3.80 2.65 30.29
CA ALA A 647 2.70 2.59 29.33
C ALA A 647 2.04 3.97 29.13
N LEU A 648 1.81 4.73 30.20
CA LEU A 648 1.34 6.12 30.05
C LEU A 648 2.41 7.00 29.40
N ALA A 649 3.68 6.84 29.75
CA ALA A 649 4.79 7.57 29.11
C ALA A 649 4.82 7.33 27.60
N ALA A 650 4.59 6.08 27.16
CA ALA A 650 4.47 5.71 25.75
C ALA A 650 3.30 6.42 25.05
N VAL A 651 2.13 6.52 25.71
CA VAL A 651 0.98 7.27 25.17
C VAL A 651 1.26 8.76 25.04
N LEU A 652 1.94 9.36 26.02
CA LEU A 652 2.15 10.81 26.09
C LEU A 652 3.33 11.29 25.24
N LEU A 653 4.34 10.46 25.02
CA LEU A 653 5.57 10.82 24.32
C LEU A 653 5.32 11.45 22.93
N PRO A 654 4.44 10.94 22.05
CA PRO A 654 4.13 11.58 20.78
C PRO A 654 3.64 13.03 20.89
N PHE A 655 2.93 13.37 21.97
CA PHE A 655 2.37 14.71 22.20
C PHE A 655 3.42 15.72 22.68
N VAL A 656 4.48 15.26 23.34
CA VAL A 656 5.58 16.11 23.86
C VAL A 656 6.89 15.91 23.12
N ARG A 657 6.90 15.14 22.02
CA ARG A 657 8.13 14.75 21.34
C ARG A 657 9.00 15.94 20.96
N ARG A 658 8.41 17.06 20.54
CA ARG A 658 9.10 18.29 20.15
C ARG A 658 9.68 19.06 21.34
N MET A 659 9.20 18.81 22.55
CA MET A 659 9.71 19.43 23.78
C MET A 659 10.90 18.65 24.37
N ILE A 660 11.30 17.54 23.75
CA ILE A 660 12.41 16.68 24.18
C ILE A 660 13.56 16.83 23.19
N GLU A 661 14.60 17.53 23.62
CA GLU A 661 15.91 17.54 22.94
C GLU A 661 16.60 16.17 23.07
N GLY A 662 17.07 15.62 21.95
CA GLY A 662 17.78 14.33 21.93
C GLY A 662 16.90 13.13 21.58
N CYS A 663 17.42 11.93 21.82
CA CYS A 663 16.78 10.66 21.50
C CYS A 663 15.77 10.23 22.59
N THR A 664 14.97 9.21 22.29
CA THR A 664 14.02 8.58 23.23
C THR A 664 14.33 7.09 23.34
N PRO A 665 14.19 6.47 24.52
CA PRO A 665 14.53 5.06 24.69
C PRO A 665 13.56 4.14 23.95
N LEU A 666 14.02 2.90 23.71
CA LEU A 666 13.19 1.83 23.19
C LEU A 666 12.19 1.37 24.26
N HIS A 667 10.89 1.41 23.95
CA HIS A 667 9.86 0.88 24.84
C HIS A 667 9.67 -0.61 24.56
N VAL A 668 10.13 -1.46 25.48
CA VAL A 668 10.06 -2.92 25.34
C VAL A 668 8.79 -3.42 26.04
N VAL A 669 7.79 -3.78 25.24
CA VAL A 669 6.53 -4.38 25.71
C VAL A 669 6.68 -5.89 25.72
N GLU A 670 6.80 -6.48 26.90
CA GLU A 670 7.05 -7.92 27.06
C GLU A 670 5.99 -8.63 27.90
N ALA A 671 5.93 -9.95 27.74
CA ALA A 671 5.01 -10.82 28.47
C ALA A 671 5.60 -12.24 28.57
N PRO A 672 5.11 -13.08 29.49
CA PRO A 672 5.58 -14.47 29.58
C PRO A 672 5.10 -15.36 28.44
N ALA A 673 3.96 -15.05 27.80
CA ALA A 673 3.33 -15.89 26.77
C ALA A 673 2.67 -15.09 25.64
N VAL A 674 2.48 -15.77 24.50
CA VAL A 674 1.71 -15.27 23.34
C VAL A 674 0.25 -14.99 23.76
N GLY A 675 -0.38 -13.99 23.16
CA GLY A 675 -1.78 -13.65 23.45
C GLY A 675 -2.00 -12.88 24.76
N SER A 676 -0.94 -12.46 25.46
CA SER A 676 -1.03 -11.69 26.72
C SER A 676 -1.47 -10.22 26.57
N GLY A 677 -1.67 -9.71 25.35
CA GLY A 677 -2.09 -8.31 25.11
C GLY A 677 -0.98 -7.32 24.75
N LYS A 678 0.24 -7.77 24.41
CA LYS A 678 1.37 -6.88 24.03
C LYS A 678 1.07 -6.03 22.79
N GLY A 679 0.65 -6.68 21.70
CA GLY A 679 0.26 -6.00 20.46
C GLY A 679 -0.92 -5.07 20.68
N LEU A 680 -1.89 -5.50 21.51
CA LEU A 680 -3.05 -4.70 21.90
C LEU A 680 -2.66 -3.38 22.59
N LEU A 681 -1.69 -3.42 23.51
CA LEU A 681 -1.17 -2.22 24.17
C LEU A 681 -0.45 -1.29 23.19
N CYS A 682 0.36 -1.85 22.27
CA CYS A 682 1.02 -1.05 21.24
C CYS A 682 -0.03 -0.40 20.33
N ASP A 683 -0.99 -1.17 19.81
CA ASP A 683 -2.06 -0.64 18.96
C ASP A 683 -2.82 0.48 19.65
N LEU A 684 -3.11 0.35 20.95
CA LEU A 684 -3.73 1.40 21.74
C LEU A 684 -2.93 2.70 21.73
N VAL A 685 -1.62 2.64 22.00
CA VAL A 685 -0.72 3.80 21.92
C VAL A 685 -0.79 4.45 20.54
N SER A 686 -0.74 3.65 19.47
CA SER A 686 -0.80 4.15 18.09
C SER A 686 -2.16 4.76 17.74
N TRP A 687 -3.27 4.15 18.18
CA TRP A 687 -4.62 4.68 17.92
C TRP A 687 -4.84 6.02 18.60
N VAL A 688 -4.40 6.17 19.86
CA VAL A 688 -4.48 7.47 20.56
C VAL A 688 -3.61 8.50 19.83
N ALA A 689 -2.33 8.19 19.59
CA ALA A 689 -1.39 9.15 19.03
C ALA A 689 -1.63 9.50 17.55
N THR A 690 -2.11 8.55 16.73
CA THR A 690 -2.16 8.71 15.26
C THR A 690 -3.49 8.36 14.62
N GLY A 691 -4.41 7.70 15.33
CA GLY A 691 -5.70 7.31 14.78
C GLY A 691 -5.62 6.16 13.80
N ARG A 692 -4.57 5.33 13.90
CA ARG A 692 -4.39 4.10 13.14
C ARG A 692 -3.65 3.06 13.96
N ALA A 693 -3.76 1.80 13.56
CA ALA A 693 -2.96 0.71 14.11
C ALA A 693 -1.47 0.91 13.77
N PHE A 694 -0.59 0.22 14.49
CA PHE A 694 0.83 0.22 14.16
C PHE A 694 1.06 -0.38 12.77
N ALA A 695 2.02 0.16 12.04
CA ALA A 695 2.60 -0.57 10.92
C ALA A 695 3.56 -1.62 11.51
N ILE A 696 3.23 -2.90 11.33
CA ILE A 696 3.98 -4.01 11.90
C ILE A 696 5.20 -4.29 11.03
N GLY A 697 6.40 -4.12 11.58
CA GLY A 697 7.65 -4.59 11.00
C GLY A 697 8.24 -5.70 11.86
N THR A 698 8.51 -6.88 11.28
CA THR A 698 9.23 -7.96 11.97
C THR A 698 10.70 -7.57 12.11
N LEU A 699 11.28 -7.78 13.29
CA LEU A 699 12.71 -7.55 13.50
C LEU A 699 13.53 -8.70 12.87
N PRO A 700 14.38 -8.44 11.85
CA PRO A 700 15.23 -9.48 11.28
C PRO A 700 16.30 -9.95 12.28
N GLU A 701 16.84 -11.15 12.07
CA GLU A 701 17.92 -11.69 12.92
C GLU A 701 19.32 -11.23 12.48
N ASN A 702 19.49 -10.88 11.21
CA ASN A 702 20.77 -10.50 10.63
C ASN A 702 21.05 -9.00 10.79
N GLU A 703 22.23 -8.62 11.30
CA GLU A 703 22.62 -7.23 11.53
C GLU A 703 22.51 -6.34 10.27
N GLU A 704 22.86 -6.88 9.10
CA GLU A 704 22.75 -6.14 7.84
C GLU A 704 21.29 -5.93 7.44
N GLU A 705 20.42 -6.89 7.73
CA GLU A 705 18.97 -6.78 7.49
C GLU A 705 18.32 -5.83 8.49
N ILE A 706 18.67 -5.89 9.78
CA ILE A 706 18.24 -4.93 10.79
C ILE A 706 18.56 -3.50 10.32
N ARG A 707 19.81 -3.24 9.92
CA ARG A 707 20.25 -1.94 9.41
C ARG A 707 19.40 -1.45 8.21
N LYS A 708 19.05 -2.35 7.28
CA LYS A 708 18.19 -2.04 6.12
C LYS A 708 16.76 -1.73 6.55
N THR A 709 16.18 -2.54 7.44
CA THR A 709 14.83 -2.33 7.99
C THR A 709 14.74 -1.01 8.75
N LEU A 710 15.72 -0.68 9.60
CA LEU A 710 15.76 0.60 10.30
C LEU A 710 15.80 1.80 9.33
N THR A 711 16.60 1.68 8.26
CA THR A 711 16.68 2.72 7.23
C THR A 711 15.35 2.89 6.49
N ALA A 712 14.68 1.78 6.15
CA ALA A 712 13.40 1.78 5.48
C ALA A 712 12.29 2.41 6.34
N GLU A 713 12.19 2.02 7.61
CA GLU A 713 11.18 2.57 8.53
C GLU A 713 11.40 4.07 8.78
N LEU A 714 12.64 4.52 8.93
CA LEU A 714 12.96 5.95 9.07
C LEU A 714 12.70 6.75 7.80
N ALA A 715 12.80 6.13 6.62
CA ALA A 715 12.51 6.80 5.35
C ALA A 715 11.01 7.15 5.23
N LEU A 716 10.14 6.34 5.83
CA LEU A 716 8.69 6.57 5.87
C LEU A 716 8.25 7.72 6.78
N ALA A 717 9.17 8.30 7.57
CA ALA A 717 8.93 9.48 8.41
C ALA A 717 7.77 9.33 9.40
N ARG A 718 7.53 8.10 9.89
CA ARG A 718 6.45 7.82 10.85
C ARG A 718 6.83 8.28 12.26
N PRO A 719 5.90 8.87 13.03
CA PRO A 719 6.17 9.31 14.39
C PRO A 719 6.33 8.16 15.40
N LEU A 720 5.79 6.97 15.10
CA LEU A 720 5.95 5.78 15.90
C LEU A 720 6.37 4.60 15.01
N ILE A 721 7.29 3.78 15.50
CA ILE A 721 7.80 2.58 14.83
C ILE A 721 7.74 1.41 15.83
N LEU A 722 7.13 0.31 15.40
CA LEU A 722 7.04 -0.93 16.16
C LEU A 722 7.87 -2.03 15.49
N LEU A 723 8.80 -2.59 16.26
CA LEU A 723 9.55 -3.79 15.94
C LEU A 723 8.83 -4.97 16.62
N ASP A 724 8.10 -5.78 15.85
CA ASP A 724 7.26 -6.85 16.38
C ASP A 724 8.01 -8.20 16.42
N ASN A 725 7.63 -9.03 17.40
CA ASN A 725 8.13 -10.40 17.58
C ASN A 725 9.65 -10.53 17.70
N ALA A 726 10.24 -9.86 18.69
CA ALA A 726 11.62 -10.12 19.08
C ALA A 726 11.81 -11.63 19.37
N ASN A 727 12.80 -12.24 18.71
CA ASN A 727 13.07 -13.67 18.85
C ASN A 727 13.45 -14.01 20.31
N GLU A 728 12.66 -14.89 20.93
CA GLU A 728 12.83 -15.33 22.32
C GLU A 728 14.04 -16.25 22.52
N LYS A 729 14.46 -16.92 21.45
CA LYS A 729 15.59 -17.87 21.44
C LYS A 729 16.93 -17.17 21.29
N ALA A 730 16.95 -15.99 20.69
CA ALA A 730 18.17 -15.23 20.40
C ALA A 730 18.31 -14.02 21.33
N THR A 731 19.54 -13.65 21.67
CA THR A 731 19.79 -12.38 22.36
C THR A 731 19.77 -11.26 21.34
N LEU A 732 18.92 -10.25 21.54
CA LEU A 732 18.89 -9.04 20.72
C LEU A 732 20.14 -8.20 20.99
N SER A 733 21.12 -8.36 20.11
CA SER A 733 22.37 -7.63 20.09
C SER A 733 22.58 -7.05 18.70
N SER A 734 22.34 -5.76 18.54
CA SER A 734 22.50 -5.06 17.26
C SER A 734 23.18 -3.71 17.45
N ALA A 735 24.30 -3.51 16.76
CA ALA A 735 25.05 -2.26 16.81
C ALA A 735 24.29 -1.17 16.03
N ALA A 736 23.65 -1.53 14.92
CA ALA A 736 22.78 -0.65 14.14
C ALA A 736 21.61 -0.13 14.97
N LEU A 737 20.90 -1.01 15.68
CA LEU A 737 19.79 -0.61 16.56
C LEU A 737 20.28 0.29 17.70
N ALA A 738 21.38 -0.07 18.36
CA ALA A 738 21.96 0.73 19.44
C ALA A 738 22.41 2.13 18.97
N ALA A 739 23.05 2.22 17.80
CA ALA A 739 23.48 3.47 17.20
C ALA A 739 22.29 4.35 16.80
N MET A 740 21.27 3.75 16.20
CA MET A 740 20.03 4.45 15.85
C MET A 740 19.36 5.03 17.11
N LEU A 741 19.19 4.24 18.17
CA LEU A 741 18.53 4.69 19.41
C LEU A 741 19.27 5.84 20.12
N THR A 742 20.56 6.07 19.82
CA THR A 742 21.37 7.11 20.49
C THR A 742 21.83 8.22 19.55
N SER A 743 21.26 8.29 18.34
CA SER A 743 21.54 9.36 17.39
C SER A 743 20.24 10.02 16.93
N THR A 744 20.24 11.36 16.88
CA THR A 744 19.12 12.17 16.36
C THR A 744 19.07 12.17 14.83
N SER A 745 20.09 11.64 14.16
CA SER A 745 20.13 11.42 12.72
C SER A 745 20.68 10.04 12.39
N TRP A 746 20.08 9.39 11.39
CA TRP A 746 20.54 8.12 10.86
C TRP A 746 21.12 8.33 9.46
N THR A 747 22.37 7.90 9.26
CA THR A 747 23.02 7.98 7.94
C THR A 747 23.39 6.59 7.46
N ASP A 748 22.88 6.21 6.29
CA ASP A 748 23.27 4.95 5.66
C ASP A 748 23.32 5.05 4.12
N ARG A 749 23.97 4.08 3.46
CA ARG A 749 24.00 3.97 1.99
C ARG A 749 22.70 3.37 1.47
N LEU A 750 22.12 4.00 0.45
CA LEU A 750 20.99 3.46 -0.29
C LEU A 750 21.37 2.13 -0.97
N LEU A 751 20.52 1.12 -0.83
CA LEU A 751 20.72 -0.19 -1.46
C LEU A 751 20.90 -0.05 -2.98
N GLY A 752 22.03 -0.55 -3.50
CA GLY A 752 22.34 -0.49 -4.93
C GLY A 752 22.83 0.87 -5.45
N LYS A 753 23.08 1.87 -4.58
CA LYS A 753 23.63 3.19 -4.96
C LYS A 753 24.80 3.58 -4.06
N THR A 754 25.74 4.37 -4.58
CA THR A 754 26.89 4.89 -3.79
C THR A 754 26.52 6.07 -2.88
N GLN A 755 25.31 6.62 -3.02
CA GLN A 755 24.82 7.79 -2.29
C GLN A 755 24.42 7.44 -0.84
N LYS A 756 24.82 8.30 0.11
CA LYS A 756 24.38 8.23 1.51
C LYS A 756 23.10 9.05 1.71
N LEU A 757 22.12 8.46 2.37
CA LEU A 757 20.88 9.10 2.82
C LEU A 757 21.04 9.48 4.29
N THR A 758 20.67 10.71 4.67
CA THR A 758 20.67 11.14 6.08
C THR A 758 19.25 11.48 6.49
N LEU A 759 18.71 10.73 7.45
CA LEU A 759 17.32 10.78 7.90
C LEU A 759 17.24 11.29 9.34
N PRO A 760 16.31 12.20 9.67
CA PRO A 760 16.07 12.58 11.06
C PRO A 760 15.47 11.39 11.83
N ASN A 761 15.98 11.15 13.03
CA ASN A 761 15.45 10.14 13.95
C ASN A 761 14.69 10.80 15.10
N THR A 762 13.42 11.07 14.86
CA THR A 762 12.50 11.67 15.84
C THR A 762 11.37 10.72 16.24
N ALA A 763 11.36 9.50 15.71
CA ALA A 763 10.32 8.51 15.97
C ALA A 763 10.44 7.95 17.40
N MET A 764 9.30 7.61 17.99
CA MET A 764 9.24 6.74 19.14
C MET A 764 9.41 5.29 18.69
N TRP A 765 10.27 4.54 19.38
CA TRP A 765 10.56 3.14 19.08
C TRP A 765 9.93 2.22 20.11
N MET A 766 9.22 1.20 19.65
CA MET A 766 8.62 0.13 20.45
C MET A 766 9.10 -1.24 19.99
N LEU A 767 9.23 -2.18 20.92
CA LEU A 767 9.57 -3.57 20.67
C LEU A 767 8.57 -4.47 21.40
N THR A 768 8.07 -5.52 20.75
CA THR A 768 7.31 -6.58 21.44
C THR A 768 8.09 -7.88 21.47
N GLY A 769 7.90 -8.69 22.51
CA GLY A 769 8.46 -10.05 22.57
C GLY A 769 7.91 -10.85 23.75
N ASN A 770 8.01 -12.18 23.71
CA ASN A 770 7.78 -12.97 24.93
C ASN A 770 9.12 -13.18 25.63
N ASN A 771 9.27 -12.61 26.84
CA ASN A 771 10.54 -12.57 27.59
C ASN A 771 11.80 -12.37 26.69
N PRO A 772 11.86 -11.28 25.89
CA PRO A 772 12.96 -11.07 24.97
C PRO A 772 14.30 -10.98 25.71
N LYS A 773 15.31 -11.71 25.23
CA LYS A 773 16.67 -11.62 25.76
C LYS A 773 17.36 -10.40 25.15
N LEU A 774 17.66 -9.39 25.95
CA LEU A 774 18.35 -8.19 25.48
C LEU A 774 19.83 -8.26 25.84
N SER A 775 20.70 -7.82 24.93
CA SER A 775 22.08 -7.50 25.29
C SER A 775 22.11 -6.32 26.27
N LYS A 776 23.14 -6.22 27.11
CA LYS A 776 23.34 -5.06 28.01
C LYS A 776 23.26 -3.72 27.28
N ASP A 777 23.78 -3.70 26.05
CA ASP A 777 23.84 -2.49 25.25
C ASP A 777 22.45 -2.02 24.78
N ILE A 778 21.57 -2.95 24.43
CA ILE A 778 20.17 -2.64 24.13
C ILE A 778 19.39 -2.36 25.41
N ALA A 779 19.56 -3.17 26.46
CA ALA A 779 18.85 -3.00 27.74
C ALA A 779 19.06 -1.61 28.35
N ARG A 780 20.29 -1.07 28.36
CA ARG A 780 20.57 0.28 28.87
C ARG A 780 19.93 1.41 28.05
N ARG A 781 19.44 1.12 26.83
CA ARG A 781 18.74 2.06 25.93
C ARG A 781 17.23 1.84 25.90
N SER A 782 16.72 1.04 26.82
CA SER A 782 15.33 0.60 26.84
C SER A 782 14.65 0.94 28.15
N VAL A 783 13.33 1.05 28.09
CA VAL A 783 12.43 1.01 29.24
C VAL A 783 11.46 -0.15 29.07
N ARG A 784 11.16 -0.86 30.15
CA ARG A 784 10.35 -2.08 30.11
C ARG A 784 8.91 -1.80 30.50
N ILE A 785 7.99 -2.39 29.74
CA ILE A 785 6.56 -2.51 30.03
C ILE A 785 6.21 -4.01 30.06
N ARG A 786 6.22 -4.61 31.25
CA ARG A 786 5.90 -6.03 31.43
C ARG A 786 4.41 -6.23 31.73
N ILE A 787 3.78 -7.09 30.93
CA ILE A 787 2.38 -7.53 31.08
C ILE A 787 2.39 -9.02 31.47
N ASP A 788 1.92 -9.34 32.66
CA ASP A 788 1.89 -10.72 33.20
C ASP A 788 0.47 -11.12 33.63
N PRO A 789 -0.29 -11.81 32.74
CA PRO A 789 -1.62 -12.30 33.05
C PRO A 789 -1.70 -13.32 34.18
N LYS A 790 -0.59 -13.97 34.59
CA LYS A 790 -0.55 -15.07 35.56
C LYS A 790 -1.48 -16.24 35.21
N LEU A 791 -1.64 -16.53 33.91
CA LEU A 791 -2.49 -17.59 33.37
C LEU A 791 -1.74 -18.37 32.29
N ASP A 792 -1.92 -19.69 32.27
CA ASP A 792 -1.33 -20.59 31.27
C ASP A 792 -1.84 -20.28 29.84
N ARG A 793 -3.15 -20.08 29.69
CA ARG A 793 -3.79 -19.69 28.42
C ARG A 793 -4.20 -18.23 28.44
N ALA A 794 -3.23 -17.33 28.36
CA ALA A 794 -3.50 -15.89 28.41
C ALA A 794 -4.52 -15.39 27.37
N TRP A 795 -4.61 -16.02 26.19
CA TRP A 795 -5.56 -15.68 25.12
C TRP A 795 -7.02 -16.06 25.41
N THR A 796 -7.30 -16.88 26.44
CA THR A 796 -8.68 -17.22 26.83
C THR A 796 -9.28 -16.21 27.80
N ARG A 797 -8.56 -15.13 28.13
CA ARG A 797 -9.09 -14.03 28.93
C ARG A 797 -10.25 -13.37 28.19
N SER A 798 -11.44 -13.51 28.74
CA SER A 798 -12.65 -12.81 28.34
C SER A 798 -13.11 -11.90 29.47
N ARG A 799 -13.81 -10.80 29.13
CA ARG A 799 -14.25 -9.72 30.03
C ARG A 799 -13.22 -8.62 30.29
N PHE A 800 -12.70 -8.01 29.23
CA PHE A 800 -12.19 -6.64 29.39
C PHE A 800 -13.37 -5.71 29.70
N LYS A 801 -13.18 -4.70 30.56
CA LYS A 801 -14.13 -3.60 30.81
C LYS A 801 -14.67 -3.03 29.50
N HIS A 802 -13.80 -2.96 28.49
CA HIS A 802 -14.14 -2.63 27.12
C HIS A 802 -13.71 -3.78 26.20
N ASP A 803 -14.66 -4.55 25.66
CA ASP A 803 -14.39 -5.69 24.78
C ASP A 803 -15.25 -5.60 23.51
N PRO A 804 -14.66 -5.44 22.31
CA PRO A 804 -13.22 -5.32 22.01
C PRO A 804 -12.68 -3.91 22.27
N ILE A 805 -11.63 -3.80 23.10
CA ILE A 805 -11.05 -2.52 23.55
C ILE A 805 -10.62 -1.60 22.41
N ILE A 806 -10.13 -2.14 21.29
CA ILE A 806 -9.70 -1.31 20.15
C ILE A 806 -10.88 -0.61 19.47
N LEU A 807 -12.07 -1.22 19.42
CA LEU A 807 -13.26 -0.51 18.92
C LEU A 807 -13.65 0.62 19.87
N TRP A 808 -13.65 0.35 21.17
CA TRP A 808 -13.93 1.37 22.18
C TRP A 808 -12.94 2.53 22.12
N VAL A 809 -11.63 2.26 22.00
CA VAL A 809 -10.59 3.29 21.84
C VAL A 809 -10.81 4.14 20.58
N LYS A 810 -11.31 3.56 19.48
CA LYS A 810 -11.65 4.33 18.27
C LYS A 810 -12.83 5.26 18.51
N GLU A 811 -13.89 4.76 19.16
CA GLU A 811 -15.10 5.52 19.49
C GLU A 811 -14.80 6.67 20.47
N HIS A 812 -13.97 6.39 21.49
CA HIS A 812 -13.57 7.35 22.53
C HIS A 812 -12.26 8.09 22.23
N ARG A 813 -11.72 7.97 21.01
CA ARG A 813 -10.41 8.53 20.65
C ARG A 813 -10.29 10.02 20.97
N SER A 814 -11.33 10.79 20.69
CA SER A 814 -11.36 12.24 20.94
C SER A 814 -11.21 12.58 22.43
N GLU A 815 -11.79 11.77 23.32
CA GLU A 815 -11.67 11.93 24.78
C GLU A 815 -10.27 11.55 25.26
N LEU A 816 -9.71 10.45 24.73
CA LEU A 816 -8.37 9.98 25.06
C LEU A 816 -7.29 10.96 24.63
N VAL A 817 -7.39 11.49 23.42
CA VAL A 817 -6.46 12.54 22.94
C VAL A 817 -6.60 13.79 23.80
N ARG A 818 -7.82 14.22 24.12
CA ARG A 818 -8.04 15.38 25.00
C ARG A 818 -7.43 15.16 26.38
N ALA A 819 -7.61 13.97 26.97
CA ALA A 819 -7.00 13.62 28.24
C ALA A 819 -5.46 13.69 28.19
N ALA A 820 -4.85 13.14 27.13
CA ALA A 820 -3.40 13.25 26.93
C ALA A 820 -2.94 14.71 26.85
N LEU A 821 -3.64 15.54 26.06
CA LEU A 821 -3.34 16.96 25.95
C LEU A 821 -3.53 17.71 27.28
N THR A 822 -4.57 17.40 28.05
CA THR A 822 -4.82 17.97 29.38
C THR A 822 -3.68 17.66 30.35
N LEU A 823 -3.18 16.41 30.37
CA LEU A 823 -2.05 16.04 31.24
C LEU A 823 -0.78 16.81 30.89
N VAL A 824 -0.48 16.96 29.59
CA VAL A 824 0.67 17.77 29.14
C VAL A 824 0.45 19.25 29.49
N GLN A 825 -0.76 19.77 29.29
CA GLN A 825 -1.06 21.18 29.52
C GLN A 825 -1.00 21.55 31.00
N ALA A 826 -1.36 20.63 31.90
CA ALA A 826 -1.17 20.79 33.33
C ALA A 826 0.32 20.90 33.70
N TRP A 827 1.18 20.07 33.10
CA TRP A 827 2.63 20.16 33.30
C TRP A 827 3.21 21.48 32.74
N ILE A 828 2.74 21.94 31.59
CA ILE A 828 3.11 23.24 31.03
C ILE A 828 2.66 24.39 31.95
N ALA A 829 1.42 24.36 32.43
CA ALA A 829 0.87 25.35 33.35
C ALA A 829 1.60 25.40 34.69
N ALA A 830 2.13 24.26 35.16
CA ALA A 830 2.97 24.17 36.34
C ALA A 830 4.40 24.70 36.14
N GLY A 831 4.74 25.22 34.95
CA GLY A 831 6.05 25.77 34.62
C GLY A 831 7.06 24.73 34.13
N ARG A 832 6.59 23.60 33.59
CA ARG A 832 7.42 22.50 33.04
C ARG A 832 8.47 21.97 34.03
N PRO A 833 8.10 21.66 35.30
CA PRO A 833 9.07 21.15 36.26
C PRO A 833 9.69 19.85 35.75
N LEU A 834 11.02 19.75 35.80
CA LEU A 834 11.74 18.53 35.41
C LEU A 834 11.74 17.50 36.54
N GLY A 835 11.67 16.22 36.14
CA GLY A 835 11.86 15.05 37.01
C GLY A 835 13.31 14.93 37.49
N ARG A 836 13.51 14.04 38.48
CA ARG A 836 14.86 13.74 39.04
C ARG A 836 15.46 12.47 38.46
N GLU A 837 14.64 11.69 37.77
CA GLU A 837 14.98 10.40 37.20
C GLU A 837 15.99 10.57 36.06
N ARG A 838 16.86 9.58 35.89
CA ARG A 838 17.92 9.61 34.87
C ARG A 838 17.98 8.29 34.13
N LEU A 839 18.15 8.37 32.82
CA LEU A 839 18.44 7.25 31.95
C LEU A 839 19.57 7.68 31.01
N GLY A 840 20.68 6.93 31.00
CA GLY A 840 21.89 7.34 30.29
C GLY A 840 21.67 7.45 28.78
N SER A 841 22.10 8.54 28.16
CA SER A 841 21.82 8.93 26.74
C SER A 841 20.39 9.42 26.46
N PHE A 842 19.52 9.46 27.48
CA PHE A 842 18.11 9.85 27.39
C PHE A 842 17.72 10.78 28.55
N GLU A 843 18.67 11.57 29.07
CA GLU A 843 18.52 12.34 30.30
C GLU A 843 17.39 13.36 30.19
N HIS A 844 17.29 14.06 29.06
CA HIS A 844 16.24 15.05 28.87
C HIS A 844 14.85 14.41 28.70
N TRP A 845 14.77 13.26 28.00
CA TRP A 845 13.53 12.48 27.95
C TRP A 845 13.09 12.04 29.36
N ALA A 846 14.01 11.50 30.17
CA ALA A 846 13.69 11.04 31.52
C ALA A 846 13.24 12.20 32.41
N ALA A 847 13.89 13.35 32.31
CA ALA A 847 13.53 14.56 33.05
C ALA A 847 12.15 15.12 32.64
N VAL A 848 11.87 15.23 31.34
CA VAL A 848 10.57 15.72 30.83
C VAL A 848 9.44 14.77 31.22
N MET A 849 9.60 13.47 30.93
CA MET A 849 8.57 12.48 31.22
C MET A 849 8.35 12.30 32.73
N GLY A 850 9.42 12.26 33.53
CA GLY A 850 9.32 12.18 34.99
C GLY A 850 8.62 13.39 35.60
N GLY A 851 8.94 14.59 35.12
CA GLY A 851 8.29 15.83 35.53
C GLY A 851 6.79 15.87 35.20
N LEU A 852 6.45 15.47 33.97
CA LEU A 852 5.07 15.39 33.50
C LEU A 852 4.27 14.37 34.31
N LEU A 853 4.76 13.13 34.42
CA LEU A 853 4.11 12.07 35.18
C LEU A 853 3.92 12.44 36.65
N LYS A 854 4.91 13.13 37.25
CA LYS A 854 4.79 13.64 38.61
C LYS A 854 3.68 14.68 38.77
N VAL A 855 3.53 15.62 37.83
CA VAL A 855 2.41 16.59 37.85
C VAL A 855 1.07 15.89 37.64
N ALA A 856 1.02 14.85 36.82
CA ALA A 856 -0.15 13.99 36.69
C ALA A 856 -0.43 13.13 37.94
N GLY A 857 0.48 13.09 38.93
CA GLY A 857 0.37 12.25 40.13
C GLY A 857 0.55 10.77 39.83
N VAL A 858 1.45 10.43 38.90
CA VAL A 858 1.84 9.06 38.57
C VAL A 858 3.23 8.79 39.14
N GLU A 859 3.32 7.74 39.96
CA GLU A 859 4.56 7.35 40.66
C GLU A 859 5.22 6.11 40.03
N GLY A 860 6.45 5.80 40.45
CA GLY A 860 7.15 4.57 40.07
C GLY A 860 7.81 4.58 38.68
N PHE A 861 7.82 5.71 37.97
CA PHE A 861 8.52 5.85 36.68
C PHE A 861 10.00 5.45 36.80
N LEU A 862 10.49 4.64 35.85
CA LEU A 862 11.85 4.04 35.84
C LEU A 862 12.20 3.13 37.03
N GLY A 863 11.23 2.74 37.86
CA GLY A 863 11.47 1.89 39.03
C GLY A 863 11.90 0.44 38.73
N ASN A 864 11.78 -0.04 37.48
CA ASN A 864 12.16 -1.40 37.08
C ASN A 864 13.48 -1.48 36.27
N LEU A 865 14.28 -0.40 36.22
CA LEU A 865 15.51 -0.38 35.43
C LEU A 865 16.57 -1.37 35.94
N ASP A 866 16.77 -1.45 37.25
CA ASP A 866 17.76 -2.36 37.83
C ASP A 866 17.42 -3.83 37.52
N GLU A 867 16.13 -4.18 37.56
CA GLU A 867 15.66 -5.51 37.18
C GLU A 867 15.88 -5.79 35.69
N LEU A 868 15.58 -4.81 34.83
CA LEU A 868 15.83 -4.92 33.38
C LEU A 868 17.33 -5.13 33.09
N TYR A 869 18.21 -4.42 33.79
CA TYR A 869 19.66 -4.52 33.60
C TYR A 869 20.22 -5.82 34.16
N ALA A 870 19.72 -6.27 35.31
CA ALA A 870 20.10 -7.55 35.90
C ALA A 870 19.75 -8.71 34.96
N ASN A 871 18.55 -8.70 34.37
CA ASN A 871 18.10 -9.73 33.42
C ASN A 871 18.94 -9.77 32.12
N ALA A 872 19.55 -8.64 31.72
CA ALA A 872 20.45 -8.57 30.57
C ALA A 872 21.92 -8.93 30.91
N ASP A 873 22.24 -9.13 32.19
CA ASP A 873 23.58 -9.42 32.71
C ASP A 873 23.84 -10.93 32.96
N VAL A 874 23.30 -11.80 32.11
CA VAL A 874 23.48 -13.27 32.23
C VAL A 874 24.97 -13.67 32.20
N GLU A 875 25.79 -13.01 31.37
CA GLU A 875 27.24 -13.23 31.37
C GLU A 875 27.91 -12.73 32.66
N GLY A 876 27.54 -11.56 33.19
CA GLY A 876 28.18 -11.02 34.40
C GLY A 876 27.81 -11.77 35.66
N GLU A 877 26.64 -12.42 35.70
CA GLU A 877 26.27 -13.37 36.76
C GLU A 877 27.14 -14.63 36.69
N SER A 878 27.25 -15.26 35.51
CA SER A 878 28.15 -16.42 35.31
C SER A 878 29.61 -16.08 35.62
N TRP A 879 30.06 -14.88 35.26
CA TRP A 879 31.39 -14.39 35.62
C TRP A 879 31.54 -14.12 37.12
N ARG A 880 30.52 -13.58 37.81
CA ARG A 880 30.54 -13.36 39.27
C ARG A 880 30.62 -14.68 40.02
N GLU A 881 29.82 -15.66 39.63
CA GLU A 881 29.83 -17.02 40.19
C GLU A 881 31.19 -17.69 39.94
N PHE A 882 31.71 -17.61 38.70
CA PHE A 882 33.02 -18.12 38.35
C PHE A 882 34.16 -17.45 39.14
N VAL A 883 34.16 -16.13 39.25
CA VAL A 883 35.18 -15.39 39.99
C VAL A 883 35.10 -15.67 41.49
N GLN A 884 33.91 -15.88 42.04
CA GLN A 884 33.74 -16.28 43.44
C GLN A 884 34.24 -17.72 43.69
N SER A 885 33.90 -18.69 42.83
CA SER A 885 34.42 -20.06 42.93
C SER A 885 35.95 -20.09 42.73
N TRP A 886 36.47 -19.32 41.76
CA TRP A 886 37.91 -19.16 41.57
C TRP A 886 38.57 -18.55 42.81
N TRP A 887 37.99 -17.50 43.40
CA TRP A 887 38.52 -16.91 44.62
C TRP A 887 38.52 -17.91 45.80
N ALA A 888 37.45 -18.70 45.95
CA ALA A 888 37.36 -19.73 46.98
C ALA A 888 38.42 -20.84 46.78
N ALA A 889 38.70 -21.23 45.53
CA ALA A 889 39.63 -22.30 45.21
C ALA A 889 41.11 -21.87 45.21
N HIS A 890 41.41 -20.64 44.78
CA HIS A 890 42.78 -20.20 44.50
C HIS A 890 43.16 -18.83 45.08
N GLY A 891 42.21 -18.05 45.60
CA GLY A 891 42.48 -16.72 46.19
C GLY A 891 43.25 -15.80 45.23
N THR A 892 44.37 -15.25 45.71
CA THR A 892 45.27 -14.40 44.91
C THR A 892 46.34 -15.17 44.12
N ALA A 893 46.30 -16.50 44.11
CA ALA A 893 47.32 -17.31 43.43
C ALA A 893 47.24 -17.14 41.91
N GLU A 894 48.41 -17.13 41.26
CA GLU A 894 48.51 -17.16 39.81
C GLU A 894 48.25 -18.59 39.32
N VAL A 895 47.23 -18.75 38.47
CA VAL A 895 46.78 -20.05 37.95
C VAL A 895 46.79 -20.11 36.42
N LEU A 896 47.00 -21.32 35.90
CA LEU A 896 46.88 -21.58 34.46
C LEU A 896 45.41 -21.70 34.07
N VAL A 897 45.12 -21.39 32.80
CA VAL A 897 43.79 -21.61 32.22
C VAL A 897 43.35 -23.09 32.29
N SER A 898 44.29 -24.05 32.33
CA SER A 898 43.95 -25.47 32.53
C SER A 898 43.28 -25.72 33.88
N SER A 899 43.84 -25.16 34.96
CA SER A 899 43.30 -25.31 36.32
C SER A 899 41.96 -24.61 36.47
N LEU A 900 41.78 -23.46 35.82
CA LEU A 900 40.48 -22.78 35.77
C LEU A 900 39.46 -23.54 34.94
N ASN A 901 39.87 -24.21 33.86
CA ASN A 901 38.96 -25.05 33.09
C ASN A 901 38.54 -26.29 33.88
N GLU A 902 39.43 -26.92 34.64
CA GLU A 902 39.10 -28.02 35.56
C GLU A 902 38.12 -27.57 36.64
N LEU A 903 38.30 -26.37 37.21
CA LEU A 903 37.35 -25.78 38.16
C LEU A 903 35.96 -25.60 37.52
N CYS A 904 35.92 -25.08 36.29
CA CYS A 904 34.68 -24.96 35.55
C CYS A 904 34.04 -26.31 35.20
N GLU A 905 34.82 -27.36 34.92
CA GLU A 905 34.31 -28.72 34.69
C GLU A 905 33.66 -29.30 35.95
N LYS A 906 34.30 -29.08 37.10
CA LYS A 906 33.85 -29.60 38.39
C LYS A 906 32.58 -28.93 38.89
N ASP A 907 32.53 -27.60 38.81
CA ASP A 907 31.45 -26.81 39.42
C ASP A 907 30.40 -26.36 38.38
N GLU A 908 30.45 -26.91 37.15
CA GLU A 908 29.54 -26.58 36.04
C GLU A 908 29.49 -25.08 35.69
N LEU A 909 30.64 -24.39 35.78
CA LEU A 909 30.73 -22.94 35.57
C LEU A 909 31.05 -22.59 34.11
N MET A 910 30.70 -21.36 33.71
CA MET A 910 31.05 -20.76 32.41
C MET A 910 30.60 -21.60 31.21
N LEU A 911 29.50 -22.36 31.33
CA LEU A 911 29.02 -23.32 30.32
C LEU A 911 28.83 -22.70 28.93
N GLN A 912 28.25 -21.49 28.86
CA GLN A 912 28.04 -20.79 27.58
C GLN A 912 29.35 -20.34 26.92
N VAL A 913 30.34 -19.93 27.73
CA VAL A 913 31.67 -19.51 27.25
C VAL A 913 32.52 -20.71 26.83
N ARG A 914 32.42 -21.80 27.60
CA ARG A 914 33.17 -23.03 27.38
C ARG A 914 32.58 -23.86 26.25
N GLY A 915 31.27 -23.82 26.04
CA GLY A 915 30.51 -24.51 24.98
C GLY A 915 30.75 -26.02 24.87
N GLU A 916 30.12 -26.65 23.87
CA GLU A 916 30.25 -28.09 23.62
C GLU A 916 31.60 -28.44 22.92
N GLY A 917 32.18 -29.61 23.22
CA GLY A 917 33.43 -30.10 22.61
C GLY A 917 34.46 -30.62 23.62
N GLY A 918 35.62 -31.09 23.14
CA GLY A 918 36.67 -31.65 24.00
C GLY A 918 37.36 -30.62 24.90
N SER A 919 37.88 -31.05 26.05
CA SER A 919 38.46 -30.20 27.11
C SER A 919 39.49 -29.17 26.60
N ARG A 920 40.34 -29.55 25.63
CA ARG A 920 41.31 -28.62 25.01
C ARG A 920 40.66 -27.45 24.24
N SER A 921 39.50 -27.68 23.61
CA SER A 921 38.73 -26.64 22.92
C SER A 921 38.05 -25.70 23.92
N GLN A 922 37.46 -26.27 24.98
CA GLN A 922 36.84 -25.51 26.07
C GLN A 922 37.86 -24.63 26.81
N GLN A 923 39.03 -25.18 27.15
CA GLN A 923 40.16 -24.46 27.73
C GLN A 923 40.63 -23.30 26.83
N SER A 924 40.67 -23.52 25.51
CA SER A 924 41.08 -22.48 24.55
C SER A 924 40.07 -21.32 24.50
N ARG A 925 38.77 -21.62 24.55
CA ARG A 925 37.69 -20.61 24.61
C ARG A 925 37.70 -19.85 25.94
N LEU A 926 37.85 -20.56 27.06
CA LEU A 926 37.97 -19.95 28.40
C LEU A 926 39.19 -19.01 28.47
N GLY A 927 40.33 -19.40 27.90
CA GLY A 927 41.52 -18.56 27.84
C GLY A 927 41.31 -17.27 27.06
N ARG A 928 40.61 -17.33 25.91
CA ARG A 928 40.23 -16.12 25.16
C ARG A 928 39.31 -15.22 25.97
N ALA A 929 38.33 -15.81 26.67
CA ALA A 929 37.40 -15.07 27.49
C ALA A 929 38.08 -14.38 28.68
N LEU A 930 38.99 -15.05 29.39
CA LEU A 930 39.80 -14.49 30.46
C LEU A 930 40.72 -13.36 29.98
N GLN A 931 41.27 -13.48 28.78
CA GLN A 931 42.08 -12.43 28.17
C GLN A 931 41.24 -11.17 27.88
N THR A 932 40.02 -11.34 27.37
CA THR A 932 39.06 -10.24 27.17
C THR A 932 38.57 -9.66 28.50
N ALA A 933 38.54 -10.47 29.56
CA ALA A 933 38.13 -10.06 30.90
C ALA A 933 39.23 -9.37 31.72
N ARG A 934 40.42 -9.17 31.15
CA ARG A 934 41.53 -8.46 31.83
C ARG A 934 41.05 -7.11 32.37
N ASP A 935 41.37 -6.85 33.62
CA ASP A 935 41.07 -5.62 34.36
C ASP A 935 39.58 -5.38 34.67
N ARG A 936 38.68 -6.29 34.26
CA ARG A 936 37.27 -6.25 34.67
C ARG A 936 37.13 -6.60 36.15
N VAL A 937 36.17 -5.95 36.80
CA VAL A 937 35.84 -6.13 38.22
C VAL A 937 34.49 -6.83 38.33
N PHE A 938 34.44 -7.86 39.17
CA PHE A 938 33.24 -8.63 39.49
C PHE A 938 33.12 -8.69 41.02
N GLY A 939 32.19 -7.92 41.59
CA GLY A 939 32.16 -7.68 43.04
C GLY A 939 33.35 -6.83 43.49
N ASP A 940 34.11 -7.30 44.47
CA ASP A 940 35.35 -6.70 44.96
C ASP A 940 36.62 -7.32 44.35
N LEU A 941 36.47 -8.16 43.32
CA LEU A 941 37.56 -8.94 42.72
C LEU A 941 37.82 -8.51 41.27
N ARG A 942 39.08 -8.20 40.95
CA ARG A 942 39.56 -7.84 39.62
C ARG A 942 40.30 -9.01 38.97
N VAL A 943 39.98 -9.33 37.72
CA VAL A 943 40.73 -10.31 36.92
C VAL A 943 42.02 -9.69 36.41
N VAL A 944 43.15 -10.30 36.74
CA VAL A 944 44.49 -9.84 36.35
C VAL A 944 45.14 -10.89 35.46
N VAL A 945 45.69 -10.45 34.32
CA VAL A 945 46.47 -11.31 33.42
C VAL A 945 47.96 -11.02 33.65
N ARG A 946 48.74 -12.06 33.95
CA ARG A 946 50.19 -12.00 34.16
C ARG A 946 50.92 -12.76 33.06
N ASN A 947 51.97 -12.14 32.53
CA ASN A 947 52.78 -12.73 31.48
C ASN A 947 53.87 -13.62 32.08
N GLN A 948 53.83 -14.91 31.69
CA GLN A 948 54.91 -15.90 31.71
C GLN A 948 55.25 -16.58 33.04
N ASP A 949 54.79 -17.82 33.18
CA ASP A 949 55.42 -18.86 34.03
C ASP A 949 56.81 -19.27 33.44
N ARG A 950 57.62 -20.05 34.17
CA ARG A 950 58.94 -20.60 33.77
C ARG A 950 58.94 -21.28 32.38
N LYS A 951 57.78 -21.64 31.85
CA LYS A 951 57.55 -22.22 30.50
C LYS A 951 56.90 -21.25 29.49
N LYS A 952 56.92 -19.93 29.72
CA LYS A 952 56.31 -18.87 28.89
C LYS A 952 54.79 -18.98 28.68
N ARG A 953 54.06 -19.54 29.64
CA ARG A 953 52.58 -19.68 29.59
C ARG A 953 51.90 -18.50 30.28
N THR A 954 50.78 -18.03 29.76
CA THR A 954 49.95 -16.96 30.36
C THR A 954 49.30 -17.45 31.65
N MET A 955 49.40 -16.66 32.71
CA MET A 955 48.80 -16.92 34.01
C MET A 955 47.72 -15.89 34.32
N TYR A 956 46.75 -16.30 35.11
CA TYR A 956 45.62 -15.47 35.51
C TYR A 956 45.57 -15.43 37.04
N ALA A 957 45.20 -14.30 37.62
CA ALA A 957 45.02 -14.14 39.07
C ALA A 957 43.83 -13.25 39.36
N LEU A 958 43.31 -13.34 40.59
CA LEU A 958 42.34 -12.38 41.11
C LEU A 958 43.02 -11.43 42.08
N GLN A 959 42.68 -10.14 41.96
CA GLN A 959 43.11 -9.10 42.89
C GLN A 959 41.89 -8.58 43.64
N LYS A 960 41.92 -8.67 44.97
CA LYS A 960 40.91 -8.02 45.82
C LYS A 960 41.16 -6.52 45.83
N LEU A 961 40.14 -5.74 45.47
CA LEU A 961 40.14 -4.30 45.61
C LEU A 961 39.75 -3.97 47.05
N ALA A 962 40.56 -3.16 47.74
CA ALA A 962 40.17 -2.65 49.05
C ALA A 962 38.91 -1.81 48.87
N GLY A 963 37.81 -2.19 49.54
CA GLY A 963 36.61 -1.37 49.56
C GLY A 963 36.96 0.02 50.07
N GLU A 964 36.46 1.06 49.41
CA GLU A 964 36.37 2.36 50.06
C GLU A 964 35.52 2.18 51.32
N PRO A 965 35.91 2.75 52.48
CA PRO A 965 35.16 2.58 53.72
C PRO A 965 33.74 3.11 53.53
N GLU A 966 32.76 2.34 54.01
CA GLU A 966 31.37 2.79 54.16
C GLU A 966 31.34 4.19 54.77
N VAL A 967 30.75 5.12 54.03
CA VAL A 967 30.42 6.44 54.57
C VAL A 967 29.32 6.20 55.61
N ASN A 968 29.75 6.01 56.86
CA ASN A 968 28.91 6.16 58.02
C ASN A 968 28.24 7.52 57.97
N THR A 969 26.91 7.50 58.01
CA THR A 969 26.04 8.64 58.19
C THR A 969 26.40 9.37 59.48
N VAL A 970 27.17 10.45 59.35
CA VAL A 970 27.25 11.50 60.38
C VAL A 970 26.44 12.68 59.89
N VAL A 971 25.29 12.87 60.54
CA VAL A 971 24.51 14.10 60.50
C VAL A 971 25.40 15.26 60.93
N THR A 972 25.74 16.16 60.01
CA THR A 972 26.13 17.54 60.34
C THR A 972 25.44 18.49 59.37
N GLY A 973 24.87 19.56 59.94
CA GLY A 973 24.07 20.57 59.25
C GLY A 973 24.84 21.43 58.24
N PRO A 974 24.18 22.43 57.64
CA PRO A 974 24.54 22.98 56.35
C PRO A 974 25.81 23.82 56.43
N LYS A 975 26.75 23.60 55.52
CA LYS A 975 27.80 24.55 55.19
C LYS A 975 27.50 25.18 53.83
N GLU A 976 27.27 26.48 53.86
CA GLU A 976 27.28 27.38 52.71
C GLU A 976 28.58 27.21 51.91
N ILE A 977 28.47 27.18 50.58
CA ILE A 977 29.62 27.33 49.68
C ILE A 977 29.30 28.44 48.69
N HIS A 978 30.16 29.47 48.76
CA HIS A 978 30.16 30.67 47.95
C HIS A 978 30.31 30.40 46.45
N PHE A 979 29.53 31.13 45.66
CA PHE A 979 29.71 31.27 44.21
C PHE A 979 30.99 32.05 43.91
N HIS A 980 32.01 31.40 43.35
CA HIS A 980 33.07 32.09 42.62
C HIS A 980 32.63 32.35 41.17
N ARG A 981 32.23 33.59 40.90
CA ARG A 981 32.18 34.17 39.55
C ARG A 981 33.60 34.29 39.00
N ASN A 982 33.89 33.66 37.88
CA ASN A 982 35.00 34.06 37.02
C ASN A 982 34.42 34.63 35.71
N HIS A 983 34.30 35.96 35.70
CA HIS A 983 34.29 36.75 34.48
C HIS A 983 35.74 36.89 34.00
N ARG A 984 36.01 36.53 32.74
CA ARG A 984 37.07 37.15 31.95
C ARG A 984 36.50 37.50 30.59
N GLY A 985 36.29 38.80 30.37
CA GLY A 985 36.09 39.37 29.05
C GLY A 985 37.45 39.55 28.33
N PRO A 986 37.45 39.91 27.05
CA PRO A 986 38.65 40.36 26.35
C PRO A 986 38.68 41.90 26.27
N GLU A 987 39.81 42.49 26.69
CA GLU A 987 40.16 43.90 26.43
C GLU A 987 41.12 44.04 25.23
N ASP A 988 41.07 45.26 24.69
CA ASP A 988 41.56 45.85 23.44
C ASP A 988 43.08 46.08 23.20
N HIS A 989 43.41 46.09 21.88
CA HIS A 989 44.30 47.01 21.10
C HIS A 989 45.85 46.97 21.21
N PRO A 990 46.66 47.44 20.17
CA PRO A 990 46.38 48.57 19.26
C PRO A 990 46.95 48.62 17.78
N VAL A 991 46.38 49.56 16.98
CA VAL A 991 46.93 50.49 15.92
C VAL A 991 47.20 50.07 14.43
N ILE A 992 46.29 50.54 13.52
CA ILE A 992 46.30 51.27 12.18
C ILE A 992 47.65 51.47 11.39
N PRO A 993 47.73 51.80 10.05
CA PRO A 993 46.66 52.26 9.12
C PRO A 993 46.71 51.99 7.57
N ARG A 994 45.56 52.19 6.86
CA ARG A 994 45.34 53.22 5.79
C ARG A 994 44.02 53.07 4.97
N ARG A 995 43.25 54.17 4.90
CA ARG A 995 42.44 54.82 3.81
C ARG A 995 41.79 53.93 2.72
N PHE A 996 40.50 54.06 2.37
CA PHE A 996 39.91 55.20 1.62
C PHE A 996 38.37 55.37 1.82
N SER A 997 37.96 56.65 1.75
CA SER A 997 36.65 57.30 1.48
C SER A 997 35.61 56.54 0.62
N ALA A 998 34.30 56.81 0.60
CA ALA A 998 33.40 57.78 1.26
C ALA A 998 31.93 57.53 0.82
N ARG A 999 30.99 58.06 1.64
CA ARG A 999 29.63 58.61 1.34
C ARG A 999 28.51 57.65 0.90
N ALA A 1000 27.45 57.50 1.70
CA ALA A 1000 26.28 58.40 1.90
C ALA A 1000 25.19 58.11 0.83
N ASP A 1001 23.88 58.06 1.06
CA ASP A 1001 23.01 58.65 2.08
C ASP A 1001 21.73 57.81 2.28
N SER A 1002 21.08 58.11 3.40
CA SER A 1002 19.70 57.84 3.84
C SER A 1002 18.58 57.98 2.79
N ALA A 1003 17.55 57.13 2.94
CA ALA A 1003 16.18 57.53 3.34
C ALA A 1003 15.41 56.27 3.76
#